data_AF-L5LCC0-F1
#
_entry.id   AF-L5LCC0-F1
#
_cell.length_a   1.000
_cell.length_b   1.000
_cell.length_c   1.000
_cell.angle_alpha   90.00
_cell.angle_beta   90.00
_cell.angle_gamma   90.00
#
_symmetry.space_group_name_H-M   'P 1'
#
loop_
_entity.id
_entity.type
_entity.pdbx_description
1 polymer ?
#
loop_
_entity_poly.entity_id
_entity_poly.type
_entity_poly.pdbx_seq_one_letter_code
_entity_poly.pdbx_strand_id
1 'polypeptide(L)'
;MGHRWPFRDMIATGCEDSGVRVYYAATSSDQPLKVFSGHTAKVFHVRWSPLREGILCSGSDDGSVRIWDYTQDACISVLSGHSGPVRGLVWNPEIPYLLVSGSWDYTVRVWDTREGTCLDTVCDHGADVYGLTCHPSRPFTMASCSRDSTVRLWSLAPLITPLQIGILADRPWKEIIGNTDDAILRGSPPVLCGKVSRDIKQEIEKLGGHPRGKKLRWFSECLSPPGGSDNLWNLVAVIKGQDDSLLPQNYCKGVMHLKHLLKFRTFRRKVFSSPQSEAQELTTVKMSKFGGGIGAPTTEERLKEAADIHLRLGQIQRYCELMVELGEWDKALSVAPGVSVKYWRKLTQRRADQLIQDDKDDAIPYCIAVGDVRKLVRFFMARGQLTEALLVAQAACEGNMQTCHVPTPDGASGPEDARREDFTGLLHTASAQLAEWHFQGGRAVRAACCHLAVDDVELAMASLLRGNELELAVCVGTVLGESAAPATHYALELLARKCMMIPMWNLAADLLRMIPDNELQLVKLCAFYPGCEEEMSDLREKCKLPPVGECMQLAETAHADGNVFEAVKYYLLSQEPEKALPVGVDFVKEHISSSDWTLDAIHPVLDLLSYIQTEKLLLPTCTEARNELLILSGYAGALLAARRQYASIVPALYEYTSQLLKRREVSVPLTIERLSEELEAWRACTQPVHPSSEDSPYTPASESQRRVYAALLRRLQAEPLRGMVGPDYVTGSHLPSHSDAHISCLTGLKIQGPVYLLEDGKSAISLNDALMWAKVNPFSPLGTGIRLNPF
;
A
#
# COMPACT_ATOMS: atom_id res chain seq x y z
N MET A 1 32.95 20.73 -0.68
CA MET A 1 32.98 22.20 -0.86
C MET A 1 31.64 22.59 -1.47
N GLY A 2 30.76 23.20 -0.66
CA GLY A 2 29.36 23.45 -1.03
C GLY A 2 29.20 24.79 -1.75
N HIS A 3 28.40 24.80 -2.81
CA HIS A 3 27.89 26.05 -3.38
C HIS A 3 27.15 26.82 -2.29
N ARG A 4 27.67 28.02 -2.02
CA ARG A 4 27.12 29.00 -1.08
C ARG A 4 25.68 29.31 -1.50
N TRP A 5 24.77 29.37 -0.53
CA TRP A 5 23.52 30.09 -0.68
C TRP A 5 23.85 31.51 -1.16
N PRO A 6 23.44 31.95 -2.36
CA PRO A 6 23.88 33.23 -2.94
C PRO A 6 23.46 34.45 -2.09
N PHE A 7 22.53 34.28 -1.16
CA PHE A 7 21.95 35.34 -0.33
C PHE A 7 22.09 35.11 1.18
N ARG A 8 23.14 34.41 1.65
CA ARG A 8 23.33 34.17 3.10
C ARG A 8 23.30 35.46 3.93
N ASP A 9 23.66 36.57 3.29
CA ASP A 9 23.72 37.89 3.90
C ASP A 9 22.60 38.84 3.39
N MET A 10 21.57 38.36 2.67
CA MET A 10 20.40 39.19 2.31
C MET A 10 19.14 38.71 3.03
N ILE A 11 18.38 39.65 3.57
CA ILE A 11 17.13 39.41 4.28
C ILE A 11 16.02 40.15 3.53
N ALA A 12 14.92 39.46 3.23
CA ALA A 12 13.73 40.08 2.66
C ALA A 12 12.60 40.11 3.70
N THR A 13 11.90 41.23 3.81
CA THR A 13 10.83 41.45 4.80
C THR A 13 9.56 41.95 4.12
N GLY A 14 8.43 41.35 4.47
CA GLY A 14 7.11 41.91 4.19
C GLY A 14 6.75 42.94 5.23
N CYS A 15 6.10 44.02 4.82
CA CYS A 15 5.79 45.15 5.68
C CYS A 15 4.28 45.46 5.69
N GLU A 16 3.83 46.10 6.77
CA GLU A 16 2.43 46.53 6.94
C GLU A 16 2.01 47.58 5.88
N ASP A 17 2.96 48.38 5.40
CA ASP A 17 2.75 49.43 4.40
C ASP A 17 2.76 48.92 2.95
N SER A 18 2.39 47.64 2.75
CA SER A 18 2.37 46.92 1.48
C SER A 18 3.70 46.76 0.74
N GLY A 19 4.82 47.22 1.32
CA GLY A 19 6.16 47.08 0.75
C GLY A 19 6.82 45.74 1.03
N VAL A 20 7.61 45.26 0.07
CA VAL A 20 8.64 44.22 0.31
C VAL A 20 10.00 44.88 0.31
N ARG A 21 10.77 44.71 1.37
CA ARG A 21 12.09 45.33 1.53
C ARG A 21 13.18 44.27 1.56
N VAL A 22 14.32 44.56 0.93
CA VAL A 22 15.51 43.70 0.96
C VAL A 22 16.64 44.45 1.65
N TYR A 23 17.28 43.82 2.61
CA TYR A 23 18.41 44.33 3.38
C TYR A 23 19.63 43.44 3.17
N TYR A 24 20.82 44.02 3.32
CA TYR A 24 22.06 43.27 3.41
C TYR A 24 22.49 43.19 4.88
N ALA A 25 22.39 42.00 5.46
CA ALA A 25 22.64 41.71 6.86
C ALA A 25 24.08 42.01 7.30
N ALA A 26 25.04 41.99 6.37
CA ALA A 26 26.44 42.30 6.68
C ALA A 26 26.73 43.82 6.73
N THR A 27 25.84 44.69 6.25
CA THR A 27 25.96 46.14 6.44
C THR A 27 25.22 46.55 7.71
N SER A 28 25.82 47.41 8.54
CA SER A 28 25.17 48.02 9.71
C SER A 28 24.18 49.15 9.34
N SER A 29 23.61 49.11 8.14
CA SER A 29 22.71 50.13 7.61
C SER A 29 21.27 49.73 7.90
N ASP A 30 20.47 50.69 8.36
CA ASP A 30 19.02 50.55 8.53
C ASP A 30 18.24 50.73 7.22
N GLN A 31 18.90 51.24 6.18
CA GLN A 31 18.29 51.45 4.87
C GLN A 31 18.14 50.13 4.10
N PRO A 32 16.96 49.87 3.49
CA PRO A 32 16.80 48.76 2.58
C PRO A 32 17.63 48.98 1.31
N LEU A 33 18.26 47.92 0.81
CA LEU A 33 18.88 47.90 -0.51
C LEU A 33 17.85 48.08 -1.63
N LYS A 34 16.68 47.46 -1.45
CA LYS A 34 15.57 47.52 -2.41
C LYS A 34 14.22 47.58 -1.72
N VAL A 35 13.28 48.27 -2.36
CA VAL A 35 11.87 48.35 -1.94
C VAL A 35 11.00 48.02 -3.15
N PHE A 36 10.33 46.88 -3.09
CA PHE A 36 9.32 46.53 -4.09
C PHE A 36 7.95 47.01 -3.63
N SER A 37 7.29 47.80 -4.48
CA SER A 37 5.93 48.29 -4.31
C SER A 37 5.00 47.61 -5.31
N GLY A 38 3.82 47.17 -4.86
CA GLY A 38 2.80 46.65 -5.76
C GLY A 38 1.63 45.96 -5.07
N HIS A 39 1.84 45.40 -3.87
CA HIS A 39 0.73 44.95 -3.04
C HIS A 39 -0.15 46.13 -2.62
N THR A 40 -1.45 45.86 -2.45
CA THR A 40 -2.45 46.87 -2.03
C THR A 40 -2.82 46.74 -0.56
N ALA A 41 -2.26 45.76 0.14
CA ALA A 41 -2.45 45.53 1.56
C ALA A 41 -1.17 44.96 2.21
N LYS A 42 -1.23 44.65 3.51
CA LYS A 42 -0.09 44.22 4.33
C LYS A 42 0.56 42.96 3.76
N VAL A 43 1.90 42.93 3.76
CA VAL A 43 2.69 41.77 3.35
C VAL A 43 3.23 41.06 4.58
N PHE A 44 3.00 39.74 4.68
CA PHE A 44 3.37 38.98 5.88
C PHE A 44 4.53 38.01 5.66
N HIS A 45 4.48 37.24 4.57
CA HIS A 45 5.52 36.27 4.27
C HIS A 45 6.24 36.64 2.99
N VAL A 46 7.57 36.52 3.03
CA VAL A 46 8.46 36.70 1.88
C VAL A 46 9.45 35.54 1.86
N ARG A 47 9.66 34.91 0.70
CA ARG A 47 10.56 33.76 0.53
C ARG A 47 11.38 33.88 -0.74
N TRP A 48 12.69 33.76 -0.60
CA TRP A 48 13.59 33.57 -1.74
C TRP A 48 13.36 32.21 -2.39
N SER A 49 13.47 32.16 -3.71
CA SER A 49 13.52 30.90 -4.45
C SER A 49 14.82 30.16 -4.13
N PRO A 50 14.77 28.85 -3.82
CA PRO A 50 15.97 28.06 -3.55
C PRO A 50 16.73 27.70 -4.84
N LEU A 51 16.12 27.85 -6.01
CA LEU A 51 16.66 27.40 -7.30
C LEU A 51 16.91 28.52 -8.30
N ARG A 52 16.17 29.62 -8.18
CA ARG A 52 16.25 30.78 -9.07
C ARG A 52 16.94 31.92 -8.34
N GLU A 53 18.14 32.27 -8.81
CA GLU A 53 18.90 33.37 -8.25
C GLU A 53 18.15 34.70 -8.44
N GLY A 54 18.15 35.55 -7.41
CA GLY A 54 17.49 36.86 -7.45
C GLY A 54 15.96 36.83 -7.41
N ILE A 55 15.31 35.66 -7.33
CA ILE A 55 13.85 35.58 -7.32
C ILE A 55 13.32 35.41 -5.91
N LEU A 56 12.26 36.16 -5.57
CA LEU A 56 11.53 36.03 -4.31
C LEU A 56 10.02 36.08 -4.55
N CYS A 57 9.24 35.50 -3.64
CA CYS A 57 7.79 35.63 -3.61
C CYS A 57 7.32 36.31 -2.33
N SER A 58 6.15 36.95 -2.38
CA SER A 58 5.48 37.56 -1.24
C SER A 58 3.99 37.28 -1.21
N GLY A 59 3.42 37.16 0.00
CA GLY A 59 2.00 36.91 0.23
C GLY A 59 1.38 38.02 1.06
N SER A 60 0.18 38.44 0.69
CA SER A 60 -0.45 39.68 1.17
C SER A 60 -1.90 39.48 1.62
N ASP A 61 -2.38 40.43 2.40
CA ASP A 61 -3.80 40.61 2.77
C ASP A 61 -4.70 40.91 1.57
N ASP A 62 -4.13 41.32 0.44
CA ASP A 62 -4.88 41.56 -0.80
C ASP A 62 -5.27 40.26 -1.54
N GLY A 63 -4.94 39.09 -0.98
CA GLY A 63 -5.25 37.79 -1.56
C GLY A 63 -4.34 37.37 -2.73
N SER A 64 -3.32 38.17 -3.06
CA SER A 64 -2.37 37.85 -4.12
C SER A 64 -1.04 37.30 -3.57
N VAL A 65 -0.40 36.48 -4.40
CA VAL A 65 1.02 36.17 -4.27
C VAL A 65 1.77 36.85 -5.41
N ARG A 66 2.83 37.59 -5.10
CA ARG A 66 3.65 38.27 -6.11
C ARG A 66 5.02 37.64 -6.21
N ILE A 67 5.52 37.52 -7.44
CA ILE A 67 6.88 37.06 -7.73
C ILE A 67 7.69 38.27 -8.19
N TRP A 68 8.82 38.48 -7.54
CA TRP A 68 9.71 39.61 -7.78
C TRP A 68 11.04 39.12 -8.31
N ASP A 69 11.59 39.89 -9.24
CA ASP A 69 12.96 39.75 -9.70
C ASP A 69 13.81 40.87 -9.09
N TYR A 70 14.70 40.48 -8.19
CA TYR A 70 15.64 41.37 -7.54
C TYR A 70 16.61 42.01 -8.52
N THR A 71 17.00 41.32 -9.59
CA THR A 71 17.93 41.87 -10.58
C THR A 71 17.26 42.92 -11.45
N GLN A 72 15.99 42.69 -11.82
CA GLN A 72 15.21 43.59 -12.69
C GLN A 72 14.45 44.69 -11.93
N ASP A 73 14.41 44.62 -10.60
CA ASP A 73 13.64 45.54 -9.76
C ASP A 73 12.12 45.52 -10.06
N ALA A 74 11.60 44.36 -10.47
CA ALA A 74 10.28 44.26 -11.06
C ALA A 74 9.42 43.15 -10.44
N CYS A 75 8.11 43.39 -10.41
CA CYS A 75 7.12 42.33 -10.23
C CYS A 75 6.98 41.58 -11.56
N ILE A 76 7.42 40.33 -11.63
CA ILE A 76 7.41 39.54 -12.88
C ILE A 76 6.18 38.63 -13.00
N SER A 77 5.46 38.38 -11.91
CA SER A 77 4.21 37.63 -11.94
C SER A 77 3.33 37.98 -10.74
N VAL A 78 2.01 37.98 -10.95
CA VAL A 78 0.98 38.14 -9.91
C VAL A 78 0.06 36.94 -9.98
N LEU A 79 0.06 36.14 -8.91
CA LEU A 79 -0.79 34.97 -8.76
C LEU A 79 -2.04 35.39 -8.00
N SER A 80 -3.16 35.40 -8.70
CA SER A 80 -4.47 35.81 -8.18
C SER A 80 -5.39 34.60 -8.08
N GLY A 81 -6.15 34.48 -7.00
CA GLY A 81 -7.14 33.42 -6.85
C GLY A 81 -7.56 33.12 -5.42
N HIS A 82 -6.72 33.44 -4.43
CA HIS A 82 -7.16 33.39 -3.03
C HIS A 82 -8.21 34.48 -2.76
N SER A 83 -9.24 34.14 -2.01
CA SER A 83 -10.31 35.07 -1.60
C SER A 83 -10.07 35.68 -0.21
N GLY A 84 -9.00 35.27 0.45
CA GLY A 84 -8.59 35.77 1.76
C GLY A 84 -7.07 36.00 1.86
N PRO A 85 -6.61 36.56 2.99
CA PRO A 85 -5.19 36.83 3.23
C PRO A 85 -4.28 35.62 3.05
N VAL A 86 -3.18 35.82 2.33
CA VAL A 86 -2.17 34.77 2.12
C VAL A 86 -1.13 34.82 3.26
N ARG A 87 -0.88 33.66 3.87
CA ARG A 87 0.03 33.51 5.02
C ARG A 87 1.03 32.39 4.83
N GLY A 88 0.63 31.24 4.29
CA GLY A 88 1.56 30.19 3.95
C GLY A 88 2.28 30.50 2.63
N LEU A 89 3.61 30.37 2.59
CA LEU A 89 4.39 30.40 1.35
C LEU A 89 5.59 29.46 1.44
N VAL A 90 5.73 28.59 0.43
CA VAL A 90 6.88 27.69 0.29
C VAL A 90 7.17 27.39 -1.18
N TRP A 91 8.44 27.50 -1.56
CA TRP A 91 8.94 27.05 -2.86
C TRP A 91 9.24 25.55 -2.83
N ASN A 92 8.98 24.85 -3.92
CA ASN A 92 9.52 23.51 -4.09
C ASN A 92 11.06 23.57 -4.26
N PRO A 93 11.82 22.68 -3.60
CA PRO A 93 13.29 22.69 -3.67
C PRO A 93 13.87 21.94 -4.87
N GLU A 94 13.04 21.32 -5.73
CA GLU A 94 13.46 20.59 -6.94
C GLU A 94 12.91 21.18 -8.24
N ILE A 95 11.65 21.65 -8.26
CA ILE A 95 10.97 22.21 -9.42
C ILE A 95 10.98 23.76 -9.34
N PRO A 96 11.74 24.46 -10.21
CA PRO A 96 11.99 25.90 -10.09
C PRO A 96 10.77 26.82 -10.09
N TYR A 97 9.70 26.41 -10.77
CA TYR A 97 8.51 27.22 -10.97
C TYR A 97 7.37 26.90 -10.00
N LEU A 98 7.49 25.82 -9.21
CA LEU A 98 6.42 25.31 -8.38
C LEU A 98 6.42 26.03 -7.02
N LEU A 99 5.32 26.75 -6.75
CA LEU A 99 5.11 27.49 -5.52
C LEU A 99 3.82 27.00 -4.84
N VAL A 100 3.81 26.92 -3.52
CA VAL A 100 2.61 26.58 -2.74
C VAL A 100 2.29 27.73 -1.79
N SER A 101 1.01 28.11 -1.73
CA SER A 101 0.48 29.12 -0.81
C SER A 101 -0.66 28.59 0.05
N GLY A 102 -0.75 29.09 1.27
CA GLY A 102 -1.83 28.81 2.22
C GLY A 102 -2.51 30.09 2.64
N SER A 103 -3.83 30.07 2.76
CA SER A 103 -4.65 31.27 2.92
C SER A 103 -5.70 31.12 4.02
N TRP A 104 -6.17 32.28 4.48
CA TRP A 104 -7.33 32.40 5.36
C TRP A 104 -8.66 32.09 4.68
N ASP A 105 -8.67 31.83 3.38
CA ASP A 105 -9.82 31.23 2.67
C ASP A 105 -9.92 29.71 2.83
N TYR A 106 -9.10 29.14 3.72
CA TYR A 106 -9.05 27.72 4.11
C TYR A 106 -8.41 26.81 3.04
N THR A 107 -7.95 27.40 1.93
CA THR A 107 -7.35 26.65 0.83
C THR A 107 -5.82 26.68 0.87
N VAL A 108 -5.24 25.61 0.34
CA VAL A 108 -3.85 25.59 -0.12
C VAL A 108 -3.87 25.57 -1.64
N ARG A 109 -3.10 26.44 -2.28
CA ARG A 109 -2.99 26.50 -3.74
C ARG A 109 -1.58 26.15 -4.19
N VAL A 110 -1.49 25.40 -5.28
CA VAL A 110 -0.25 25.06 -5.95
C VAL A 110 -0.19 25.81 -7.27
N TRP A 111 0.91 26.51 -7.52
CA TRP A 111 1.05 27.45 -8.63
C TRP A 111 2.19 27.07 -9.56
N ASP A 112 1.95 27.28 -10.85
CA ASP A 112 3.00 27.43 -11.85
C ASP A 112 3.33 28.92 -12.03
N THR A 113 4.52 29.32 -11.58
CA THR A 113 4.94 30.72 -11.65
C THR A 113 5.37 31.20 -13.05
N ARG A 114 5.47 30.31 -14.05
CA ARG A 114 5.80 30.66 -15.46
C ARG A 114 4.62 31.33 -16.16
N GLU A 115 3.43 30.82 -15.89
CA GLU A 115 2.18 31.24 -16.51
C GLU A 115 1.24 31.95 -15.53
N GLY A 116 1.54 31.86 -14.23
CA GLY A 116 0.69 32.41 -13.18
C GLY A 116 -0.57 31.58 -12.94
N THR A 117 -0.57 30.32 -13.38
CA THR A 117 -1.72 29.43 -13.31
C THR A 117 -1.75 28.66 -11.99
N CYS A 118 -2.97 28.46 -11.47
CA CYS A 118 -3.19 27.60 -10.32
C CYS A 118 -3.29 26.15 -10.84
N LEU A 119 -2.31 25.31 -10.50
CA LEU A 119 -2.25 23.90 -10.88
C LEU A 119 -3.21 23.05 -10.05
N ASP A 120 -3.37 23.39 -8.77
CA ASP A 120 -4.23 22.66 -7.84
C ASP A 120 -4.74 23.57 -6.72
N THR A 121 -5.93 23.26 -6.18
CA THR A 121 -6.53 23.93 -5.02
C THR A 121 -7.06 22.88 -4.05
N VAL A 122 -6.39 22.78 -2.91
CA VAL A 122 -6.70 21.84 -1.84
C VAL A 122 -7.61 22.54 -0.83
N CYS A 123 -8.86 22.08 -0.72
CA CYS A 123 -9.93 22.67 0.13
C CYS A 123 -10.16 21.87 1.42
N ASP A 124 -9.10 21.25 1.91
CA ASP A 124 -9.18 20.16 2.87
C ASP A 124 -9.21 20.65 4.33
N HIS A 125 -8.62 21.81 4.61
CA HIS A 125 -8.61 22.43 5.93
C HIS A 125 -9.95 23.10 6.25
N GLY A 126 -10.36 23.03 7.52
CA GLY A 126 -11.64 23.60 7.98
C GLY A 126 -11.57 25.08 8.37
N ALA A 127 -10.37 25.67 8.37
CA ALA A 127 -10.11 27.06 8.76
C ALA A 127 -8.78 27.56 8.17
N ASP A 128 -8.39 28.79 8.54
CA ASP A 128 -7.21 29.51 8.07
C ASP A 128 -5.95 28.65 7.98
N VAL A 129 -5.29 28.62 6.82
CA VAL A 129 -4.00 27.97 6.62
C VAL A 129 -2.89 29.02 6.68
N TYR A 130 -1.98 28.89 7.65
CA TYR A 130 -0.91 29.88 7.86
C TYR A 130 0.50 29.30 7.86
N GLY A 131 0.67 27.99 8.00
CA GLY A 131 1.99 27.34 7.93
C GLY A 131 2.07 26.32 6.80
N LEU A 132 3.17 26.38 6.06
CA LEU A 132 3.54 25.41 5.02
C LEU A 132 5.03 25.10 5.13
N THR A 133 5.39 23.83 4.98
CA THR A 133 6.79 23.38 4.87
C THR A 133 6.93 22.18 3.95
N CYS A 134 8.11 22.02 3.36
CA CYS A 134 8.52 20.83 2.63
C CYS A 134 9.46 19.98 3.48
N HIS A 135 9.50 18.67 3.22
CA HIS A 135 10.46 17.78 3.87
C HIS A 135 11.86 17.98 3.26
N PRO A 136 12.92 18.13 4.08
CA PRO A 136 14.25 18.54 3.60
C PRO A 136 14.93 17.51 2.70
N SER A 137 14.60 16.22 2.82
CA SER A 137 15.15 15.16 1.97
C SER A 137 14.12 14.49 1.06
N ARG A 138 12.86 14.91 1.12
CA ARG A 138 11.74 14.34 0.34
C ARG A 138 10.98 15.52 -0.27
N PRO A 139 11.50 16.08 -1.37
CA PRO A 139 11.13 17.41 -1.86
C PRO A 139 9.66 17.57 -2.28
N PHE A 140 8.92 16.46 -2.41
CA PHE A 140 7.50 16.45 -2.75
C PHE A 140 6.58 16.09 -1.58
N THR A 141 7.12 15.79 -0.40
CA THR A 141 6.34 15.61 0.84
C THR A 141 6.18 16.94 1.56
N MET A 142 4.94 17.31 1.86
CA MET A 142 4.57 18.62 2.39
C MET A 142 3.81 18.47 3.71
N ALA A 143 3.90 19.48 4.56
CA ALA A 143 3.06 19.63 5.74
C ALA A 143 2.40 21.00 5.76
N SER A 144 1.12 21.04 6.12
CA SER A 144 0.35 22.27 6.36
C SER A 144 -0.23 22.28 7.76
N CYS A 145 -0.38 23.47 8.35
CA CYS A 145 -1.09 23.65 9.61
C CYS A 145 -2.16 24.74 9.49
N SER A 146 -3.26 24.54 10.22
CA SER A 146 -4.43 25.39 10.16
C SER A 146 -4.96 25.77 11.54
N ARG A 147 -5.81 26.80 11.59
CA ARG A 147 -6.57 27.19 12.79
C ARG A 147 -7.62 26.12 13.17
N ASP A 148 -7.87 25.15 12.31
CA ASP A 148 -8.75 24.00 12.58
C ASP A 148 -8.15 22.99 13.59
N SER A 149 -7.02 23.33 14.23
CA SER A 149 -6.25 22.51 15.17
C SER A 149 -5.57 21.26 14.57
N THR A 150 -5.48 21.19 13.25
CA THR A 150 -4.86 20.05 12.54
C THR A 150 -3.53 20.40 11.88
N VAL A 151 -2.68 19.39 11.78
CA VAL A 151 -1.53 19.35 10.86
C VAL A 151 -1.82 18.27 9.83
N ARG A 152 -1.67 18.58 8.55
CA ARG A 152 -1.86 17.64 7.45
C ARG A 152 -0.55 17.35 6.76
N LEU A 153 -0.36 16.08 6.41
CA LEU A 153 0.73 15.61 5.57
C LEU A 153 0.16 15.23 4.21
N TRP A 154 0.79 15.70 3.14
CA TRP A 154 0.33 15.48 1.78
C TRP A 154 1.51 15.48 0.81
N SER A 155 1.25 15.11 -0.45
CA SER A 155 2.30 14.92 -1.46
C SER A 155 1.99 15.65 -2.75
N LEU A 156 3.03 16.26 -3.33
CA LEU A 156 3.03 16.85 -4.68
C LEU A 156 3.38 15.82 -5.78
N ALA A 157 3.55 14.53 -5.42
CA ALA A 157 3.89 13.47 -6.35
C ALA A 157 2.97 13.39 -7.60
N PRO A 158 1.64 13.60 -7.52
CA PRO A 158 0.79 13.59 -8.71
C PRO A 158 1.24 14.55 -9.81
N LEU A 159 1.78 15.73 -9.45
CA LEU A 159 2.25 16.75 -10.38
C LEU A 159 3.57 16.40 -11.08
N ILE A 160 4.35 15.49 -10.49
CA ILE A 160 5.64 15.02 -11.05
C ILE A 160 5.58 13.56 -11.50
N THR A 161 4.39 12.98 -11.63
CA THR A 161 4.17 11.65 -12.20
C THR A 161 4.94 11.44 -13.52
N PRO A 162 4.99 12.38 -14.48
CA PRO A 162 5.77 12.20 -15.71
C PRO A 162 7.26 11.93 -15.46
N LEU A 163 7.86 12.64 -14.50
CA LEU A 163 9.26 12.47 -14.11
C LEU A 163 9.49 11.13 -13.43
N GLN A 164 8.62 10.76 -12.49
CA GLN A 164 8.71 9.49 -11.78
C GLN A 164 8.61 8.31 -12.75
N ILE A 165 7.69 8.37 -13.70
CA ILE A 165 7.50 7.34 -14.72
C ILE A 165 8.66 7.34 -15.72
N GLY A 166 9.18 8.51 -16.10
CA GLY A 166 10.40 8.61 -16.91
C GLY A 166 11.60 7.93 -16.24
N ILE A 167 11.75 8.04 -14.92
CA ILE A 167 12.79 7.34 -14.16
C ILE A 167 12.59 5.81 -14.24
N LEU A 168 11.35 5.33 -14.10
CA LEU A 168 11.01 3.89 -14.17
C LEU A 168 11.28 3.30 -15.56
N ALA A 169 10.87 4.02 -16.61
CA ALA A 169 11.10 3.71 -18.02
C ALA A 169 12.56 3.92 -18.46
N ASP A 170 13.45 4.26 -17.50
CA ASP A 170 14.88 4.44 -17.70
C ASP A 170 15.26 5.50 -18.74
N ARG A 171 14.49 6.58 -18.78
CA ARG A 171 14.78 7.75 -19.62
C ARG A 171 16.15 8.37 -19.26
N PRO A 172 16.82 9.02 -20.22
CA PRO A 172 18.14 9.59 -20.02
C PRO A 172 18.11 10.76 -19.03
N TRP A 173 19.23 11.00 -18.37
CA TRP A 173 19.35 12.07 -17.35
C TRP A 173 18.90 13.45 -17.82
N LYS A 174 19.11 13.79 -19.11
CA LYS A 174 18.71 15.09 -19.68
C LYS A 174 17.20 15.36 -19.64
N GLU A 175 16.38 14.30 -19.62
CA GLU A 175 14.91 14.39 -19.55
C GLU A 175 14.41 14.40 -18.09
N ILE A 176 15.26 14.04 -17.12
CA ILE A 176 14.89 13.91 -15.70
C ILE A 176 15.47 15.06 -14.88
N ILE A 177 16.73 15.42 -15.12
CA ILE A 177 17.48 16.45 -14.40
C ILE A 177 17.95 17.50 -15.41
N GLY A 178 17.56 18.75 -15.16
CA GLY A 178 17.83 19.87 -16.06
C GLY A 178 18.34 21.11 -15.34
N ASN A 179 18.56 22.17 -16.11
CA ASN A 179 18.94 23.48 -15.60
C ASN A 179 17.69 24.31 -15.26
N THR A 180 17.85 25.22 -14.31
CA THR A 180 16.79 26.14 -13.88
C THR A 180 16.25 26.98 -15.06
N ASP A 181 17.14 27.44 -15.93
CA ASP A 181 16.80 28.35 -17.04
C ASP A 181 15.96 27.65 -18.12
N ASP A 182 16.23 26.38 -18.39
CA ASP A 182 15.45 25.60 -19.35
C ASP A 182 14.06 25.27 -18.76
N ALA A 183 14.00 24.98 -17.46
CA ALA A 183 12.78 24.61 -16.75
C ALA A 183 11.77 25.76 -16.58
N ILE A 184 12.23 27.01 -16.64
CA ILE A 184 11.37 28.20 -16.46
C ILE A 184 10.71 28.65 -17.76
N LEU A 185 11.11 28.09 -18.91
CA LEU A 185 10.49 28.41 -20.20
C LEU A 185 9.03 27.93 -20.21
N ARG A 186 8.14 28.74 -20.78
CA ARG A 186 6.70 28.38 -20.90
C ARG A 186 6.53 27.12 -21.75
N GLY A 187 5.65 26.23 -21.31
CA GLY A 187 5.42 24.94 -21.95
C GLY A 187 6.53 23.90 -21.82
N SER A 188 7.64 24.19 -21.12
CA SER A 188 8.69 23.20 -20.88
C SER A 188 8.19 22.07 -19.96
N PRO A 189 8.59 20.80 -20.21
CA PRO A 189 8.25 19.68 -19.33
C PRO A 189 8.93 19.86 -17.96
N PRO A 190 8.34 19.30 -16.88
CA PRO A 190 8.96 19.35 -15.56
C PRO A 190 10.32 18.64 -15.59
N VAL A 191 11.34 19.26 -15.01
CA VAL A 191 12.67 18.68 -14.79
C VAL A 191 13.14 18.97 -13.36
N LEU A 192 13.89 18.05 -12.77
CA LEU A 192 14.47 18.22 -11.44
C LEU A 192 15.72 19.09 -11.53
N CYS A 193 15.75 20.19 -10.78
CA CYS A 193 16.86 21.15 -10.78
C CYS A 193 17.52 21.27 -9.41
N GLY A 194 16.99 20.60 -8.39
CA GLY A 194 17.41 20.78 -7.01
C GLY A 194 18.67 20.04 -6.61
N LYS A 195 19.08 20.27 -5.37
CA LYS A 195 20.30 19.68 -4.82
C LYS A 195 20.18 18.17 -4.69
N VAL A 196 19.02 17.66 -4.26
CA VAL A 196 18.84 16.23 -3.96
C VAL A 196 19.00 15.41 -5.24
N SER A 197 18.36 15.83 -6.34
CA SER A 197 18.49 15.14 -7.63
C SER A 197 19.90 15.22 -8.20
N ARG A 198 20.58 16.37 -8.09
CA ARG A 198 21.97 16.53 -8.54
C ARG A 198 22.96 15.67 -7.75
N ASP A 199 22.80 15.61 -6.43
CA ASP A 199 23.64 14.77 -5.57
C ASP A 199 23.46 13.28 -5.95
N ILE A 200 22.21 12.84 -6.17
CA ILE A 200 21.90 11.48 -6.67
C ILE A 200 22.61 11.20 -7.99
N LYS A 201 22.50 12.11 -8.97
CA LYS A 201 23.16 11.95 -10.28
C LYS A 201 24.68 11.80 -10.13
N GLN A 202 25.32 12.68 -9.35
CA GLN A 202 26.77 12.64 -9.14
C GLN A 202 27.23 11.33 -8.50
N GLU A 203 26.51 10.86 -7.47
CA GLU A 203 26.84 9.60 -6.81
C GLU A 203 26.64 8.38 -7.73
N ILE A 204 25.65 8.40 -8.62
CA ILE A 204 25.45 7.33 -9.62
C ILE A 204 26.57 7.36 -10.67
N GLU A 205 26.92 8.53 -11.19
CA GLU A 205 27.96 8.69 -12.21
C GLU A 205 29.34 8.26 -11.69
N LYS A 206 29.63 8.46 -10.38
CA LYS A 206 30.87 7.99 -9.73
C LYS A 206 31.03 6.47 -9.72
N LEU A 207 29.93 5.72 -9.69
CA LEU A 207 29.96 4.28 -9.50
C LEU A 207 30.35 3.50 -10.78
N GLY A 208 30.32 4.14 -11.95
CA GLY A 208 30.57 3.50 -13.25
C GLY A 208 29.46 2.52 -13.68
N GLY A 209 29.25 2.38 -14.99
CA GLY A 209 28.23 1.48 -15.57
C GLY A 209 26.79 2.02 -15.54
N HIS A 210 25.80 1.13 -15.67
CA HIS A 210 24.37 1.47 -15.68
C HIS A 210 23.65 0.92 -14.44
N PRO A 211 23.85 1.49 -13.22
CA PRO A 211 23.32 0.93 -11.98
C PRO A 211 21.83 1.28 -11.81
N ARG A 212 20.98 0.78 -12.72
CA ARG A 212 19.52 1.02 -12.75
C ARG A 212 18.88 0.77 -11.39
N GLY A 213 19.27 -0.28 -10.69
CA GLY A 213 18.77 -0.55 -9.34
C GLY A 213 19.08 0.53 -8.29
N LYS A 214 20.27 1.15 -8.35
CA LYS A 214 20.62 2.27 -7.44
C LYS A 214 19.89 3.56 -7.83
N LYS A 215 19.71 3.81 -9.13
CA LYS A 215 18.87 4.91 -9.66
C LYS A 215 17.45 4.79 -9.11
N LEU A 216 16.82 3.62 -9.27
CA LEU A 216 15.47 3.35 -8.77
C LEU A 216 15.37 3.49 -7.26
N ARG A 217 16.37 2.99 -6.51
CA ARG A 217 16.42 3.13 -5.05
C ARG A 217 16.40 4.58 -4.60
N TRP A 218 17.36 5.38 -5.04
CA TRP A 218 17.49 6.75 -4.51
C TRP A 218 16.34 7.66 -4.94
N PHE A 219 15.80 7.50 -6.15
CA PHE A 219 14.62 8.26 -6.54
C PHE A 219 13.36 7.81 -5.82
N SER A 220 13.13 6.52 -5.59
CA SER A 220 11.97 6.11 -4.79
C SER A 220 12.08 6.59 -3.33
N GLU A 221 13.28 6.56 -2.71
CA GLU A 221 13.47 7.13 -1.37
C GLU A 221 13.19 8.66 -1.33
N CYS A 222 13.53 9.38 -2.40
CA CYS A 222 13.33 10.83 -2.53
C CYS A 222 11.87 11.22 -2.84
N LEU A 223 11.22 10.49 -3.74
CA LEU A 223 9.89 10.82 -4.27
C LEU A 223 8.75 10.21 -3.44
N SER A 224 8.96 9.07 -2.79
CA SER A 224 7.94 8.43 -1.97
C SER A 224 7.76 9.13 -0.62
N PRO A 225 6.53 9.21 -0.08
CA PRO A 225 6.30 9.72 1.26
C PRO A 225 6.97 8.83 2.33
N PRO A 226 7.22 9.37 3.53
CA PRO A 226 7.82 8.60 4.63
C PRO A 226 6.86 7.48 5.08
N GLY A 227 7.02 6.30 4.49
CA GLY A 227 6.15 5.13 4.72
C GLY A 227 6.89 3.82 5.03
N GLY A 228 8.22 3.85 5.09
CA GLY A 228 9.06 2.65 5.27
C GLY A 228 9.80 2.19 4.01
N SER A 229 9.79 2.98 2.93
CA SER A 229 10.55 2.73 1.70
C SER A 229 12.03 2.41 1.96
N ASP A 230 12.65 3.11 2.91
CA ASP A 230 14.06 2.95 3.24
C ASP A 230 14.31 1.57 3.88
N ASN A 231 13.38 1.12 4.74
CA ASN A 231 13.43 -0.22 5.32
C ASN A 231 13.23 -1.29 4.25
N LEU A 232 12.29 -1.07 3.33
CA LEU A 232 12.01 -1.96 2.20
C LEU A 232 13.28 -2.15 1.36
N TRP A 233 13.94 -1.07 0.97
CA TRP A 233 15.19 -1.14 0.21
C TRP A 233 16.34 -1.80 0.96
N ASN A 234 16.44 -1.58 2.27
CA ASN A 234 17.42 -2.29 3.08
C ASN A 234 17.16 -3.80 3.11
N LEU A 235 15.90 -4.24 3.11
CA LEU A 235 15.56 -5.68 3.03
C LEU A 235 15.86 -6.24 1.63
N VAL A 236 15.50 -5.53 0.56
CA VAL A 236 15.84 -5.90 -0.83
C VAL A 236 17.35 -6.06 -1.01
N ALA A 237 18.14 -5.15 -0.44
CA ALA A 237 19.60 -5.23 -0.42
C ALA A 237 20.11 -6.52 0.26
N VAL A 238 19.55 -6.89 1.42
CA VAL A 238 19.91 -8.13 2.14
C VAL A 238 19.54 -9.38 1.33
N ILE A 239 18.37 -9.38 0.68
CA ILE A 239 17.92 -10.49 -0.18
C ILE A 239 18.87 -10.65 -1.37
N LYS A 240 19.33 -9.54 -1.96
CA LYS A 240 20.30 -9.53 -3.07
C LYS A 240 21.74 -9.83 -2.66
N GLY A 241 21.99 -10.12 -1.37
CA GLY A 241 23.31 -10.51 -0.87
C GLY A 241 24.28 -9.35 -0.73
N GLN A 242 23.80 -8.13 -0.49
CA GLN A 242 24.67 -7.01 -0.13
C GLN A 242 25.35 -7.26 1.22
N ASP A 243 26.62 -6.83 1.34
CA ASP A 243 27.39 -6.95 2.59
C ASP A 243 26.70 -6.27 3.79
N ASP A 244 26.60 -6.99 4.90
CA ASP A 244 25.99 -6.52 6.17
C ASP A 244 26.60 -5.19 6.68
N SER A 245 27.88 -4.93 6.36
CA SER A 245 28.60 -3.71 6.77
C SER A 245 28.10 -2.43 6.10
N LEU A 246 27.41 -2.56 4.95
CA LEU A 246 26.87 -1.44 4.19
C LEU A 246 25.44 -1.07 4.63
N LEU A 247 24.87 -1.80 5.60
CA LEU A 247 23.55 -1.50 6.12
C LEU A 247 23.56 -0.25 7.02
N PRO A 248 22.58 0.64 6.89
CA PRO A 248 22.46 1.82 7.74
C PRO A 248 22.36 1.48 9.24
N GLN A 249 22.91 2.34 10.12
CA GLN A 249 22.81 2.16 11.57
C GLN A 249 21.37 2.12 12.10
N ASN A 250 20.43 2.74 11.37
CA ASN A 250 19.01 2.75 11.71
C ASN A 250 18.25 1.51 11.21
N TYR A 251 18.89 0.58 10.49
CA TYR A 251 18.28 -0.67 10.02
C TYR A 251 17.59 -1.45 11.15
N CYS A 252 18.22 -1.49 12.32
CA CYS A 252 17.70 -2.18 13.50
C CYS A 252 16.46 -1.55 14.16
N LYS A 253 16.11 -0.32 13.77
CA LYS A 253 14.89 0.35 14.22
C LYS A 253 13.66 -0.06 13.39
N GLY A 254 13.87 -0.66 12.21
CA GLY A 254 12.83 -1.15 11.33
C GLY A 254 12.58 -2.66 11.46
N VAL A 255 11.78 -3.19 10.55
CA VAL A 255 11.62 -4.63 10.34
C VAL A 255 12.95 -5.19 9.83
N MET A 256 13.53 -6.12 10.57
CA MET A 256 14.80 -6.76 10.23
C MET A 256 14.56 -8.07 9.48
N HIS A 257 15.51 -8.41 8.61
CA HIS A 257 15.53 -9.68 7.92
C HIS A 257 15.80 -10.83 8.90
N LEU A 258 15.25 -12.02 8.62
CA LEU A 258 15.44 -13.24 9.41
C LEU A 258 16.92 -13.44 9.77
N LYS A 259 17.83 -13.39 8.79
CA LYS A 259 19.30 -13.49 8.98
C LYS A 259 19.90 -12.61 10.09
N HIS A 260 19.27 -11.49 10.47
CA HIS A 260 19.83 -10.47 11.38
C HIS A 260 19.10 -10.33 12.72
N LEU A 261 17.85 -10.77 12.80
CA LEU A 261 16.97 -10.48 13.94
C LEU A 261 17.51 -11.06 15.27
N LEU A 262 18.08 -12.28 15.26
CA LEU A 262 18.73 -12.87 16.44
C LEU A 262 20.11 -12.27 16.75
N LYS A 263 20.95 -12.03 15.74
CA LYS A 263 22.28 -11.38 15.92
C LYS A 263 22.14 -10.02 16.62
N PHE A 264 21.13 -9.25 16.23
CA PHE A 264 20.93 -7.91 16.77
C PHE A 264 20.37 -7.92 18.20
N ARG A 265 19.35 -8.73 18.50
CA ARG A 265 18.78 -8.78 19.86
C ARG A 265 19.71 -9.46 20.87
N THR A 266 20.52 -10.43 20.47
CA THR A 266 21.59 -10.99 21.33
C THR A 266 22.72 -9.98 21.58
N PHE A 267 23.10 -9.18 20.59
CA PHE A 267 24.06 -8.08 20.74
C PHE A 267 23.53 -6.96 21.64
N ARG A 268 22.27 -6.53 21.47
CA ARG A 268 21.63 -5.54 22.36
C ARG A 268 21.53 -6.02 23.81
N ARG A 269 21.33 -7.33 24.03
CA ARG A 269 21.35 -7.96 25.36
C ARG A 269 22.76 -8.15 25.94
N LYS A 270 23.83 -8.03 25.12
CA LYS A 270 25.24 -7.98 25.56
C LYS A 270 25.74 -6.56 25.81
N VAL A 271 25.23 -5.57 25.08
CA VAL A 271 25.69 -4.17 25.14
C VAL A 271 24.84 -3.33 26.10
N PHE A 272 23.61 -3.74 26.39
CA PHE A 272 22.75 -3.12 27.41
C PHE A 272 22.24 -4.21 28.35
N SER A 273 22.61 -4.09 29.63
CA SER A 273 22.34 -5.00 30.76
C SER A 273 23.11 -6.32 30.77
N SER A 274 23.95 -6.50 31.79
CA SER A 274 24.44 -7.82 32.21
C SER A 274 23.22 -8.63 32.69
N PRO A 275 22.85 -9.77 32.06
CA PRO A 275 21.65 -10.55 32.42
C PRO A 275 21.71 -11.16 33.82
N GLN A 276 22.86 -11.05 34.49
CA GLN A 276 23.11 -11.56 35.83
C GLN A 276 22.57 -10.62 36.92
N SER A 277 22.35 -9.33 36.64
CA SER A 277 21.98 -8.34 37.66
C SER A 277 20.50 -8.40 38.06
N GLU A 278 19.56 -8.59 37.13
CA GLU A 278 18.11 -8.60 37.45
C GLU A 278 17.63 -9.93 38.06
N ALA A 279 18.29 -11.06 37.75
CA ALA A 279 17.97 -12.36 38.36
C ALA A 279 18.55 -12.50 39.78
N GLN A 280 19.61 -11.76 40.11
CA GLN A 280 20.22 -11.75 41.45
C GLN A 280 19.63 -10.68 42.39
N GLU A 281 18.87 -9.71 41.90
CA GLU A 281 18.17 -8.73 42.76
C GLU A 281 16.78 -9.21 43.23
N LEU A 282 16.14 -10.16 42.53
CA LEU A 282 14.87 -10.78 42.98
C LEU A 282 15.06 -11.95 43.98
N THR A 283 16.30 -12.37 44.26
CA THR A 283 16.60 -13.47 45.17
C THR A 283 17.01 -13.02 46.58
N THR A 284 16.85 -11.73 46.92
CA THR A 284 17.20 -11.21 48.24
C THR A 284 16.04 -10.51 48.95
N VAL A 285 15.67 -11.07 50.12
CA VAL A 285 14.95 -10.47 51.27
C VAL A 285 13.42 -10.26 51.05
N LYS A 286 12.47 -10.82 51.81
CA LYS A 286 12.36 -10.92 53.29
C LYS A 286 11.52 -12.12 53.72
N MET A 287 12.11 -12.96 54.57
CA MET A 287 11.39 -13.67 55.63
C MET A 287 11.17 -12.69 56.79
N SER A 288 9.92 -12.50 57.21
CA SER A 288 9.61 -11.90 58.52
C SER A 288 8.54 -12.73 59.21
N LYS A 289 8.95 -13.41 60.29
CA LYS A 289 8.11 -14.10 61.27
C LYS A 289 7.44 -13.09 62.20
N PHE A 290 6.13 -13.26 62.43
CA PHE A 290 5.36 -13.14 63.70
C PHE A 290 3.88 -12.97 63.29
N GLY A 291 2.87 -13.68 63.78
CA GLY A 291 2.70 -14.68 64.82
C GLY A 291 1.18 -14.81 65.08
N GLY A 292 0.74 -15.94 65.63
CA GLY A 292 -0.53 -16.01 66.38
C GLY A 292 -1.55 -17.05 65.92
N GLY A 293 -1.92 -17.94 66.86
CA GLY A 293 -3.30 -18.39 67.00
C GLY A 293 -3.61 -19.83 66.62
N ILE A 294 -3.75 -20.68 67.64
CA ILE A 294 -4.13 -22.10 67.57
C ILE A 294 -5.60 -22.26 67.16
N GLY A 295 -5.87 -23.12 66.19
CA GLY A 295 -7.22 -23.63 65.90
C GLY A 295 -7.22 -24.53 64.68
N ALA A 296 -7.37 -25.85 64.90
CA ALA A 296 -7.58 -26.96 63.96
C ALA A 296 -6.97 -26.83 62.54
N PRO A 297 -6.09 -27.77 62.11
CA PRO A 297 -5.40 -27.64 60.84
C PRO A 297 -6.41 -27.47 59.70
N THR A 298 -6.26 -26.35 59.01
CA THR A 298 -7.01 -26.03 57.80
C THR A 298 -6.91 -27.21 56.82
N THR A 299 -7.88 -27.36 55.92
CA THR A 299 -7.79 -28.38 54.85
C THR A 299 -6.45 -28.30 54.12
N GLU A 300 -5.90 -27.10 53.97
CA GLU A 300 -4.58 -26.82 53.41
C GLU A 300 -3.41 -27.39 54.25
N GLU A 301 -3.43 -27.21 55.57
CA GLU A 301 -2.41 -27.77 56.48
C GLU A 301 -2.45 -29.30 56.51
N ARG A 302 -3.64 -29.90 56.51
CA ARG A 302 -3.80 -31.37 56.43
C ARG A 302 -3.26 -31.95 55.12
N LEU A 303 -3.45 -31.24 54.01
CA LEU A 303 -2.90 -31.63 52.71
C LEU A 303 -1.37 -31.49 52.68
N LYS A 304 -0.79 -30.48 53.34
CA LYS A 304 0.67 -30.32 53.49
C LYS A 304 1.29 -31.44 54.33
N GLU A 305 0.65 -31.80 55.45
CA GLU A 305 1.08 -32.94 56.27
C GLU A 305 0.99 -34.27 55.51
N ALA A 306 -0.10 -34.49 54.77
CA ALA A 306 -0.25 -35.67 53.91
C ALA A 306 0.83 -35.71 52.82
N ALA A 307 1.13 -34.58 52.19
CA ALA A 307 2.20 -34.48 51.18
C ALA A 307 3.57 -34.87 51.78
N ASP A 308 3.92 -34.35 52.96
CA ASP A 308 5.20 -34.67 53.62
C ASP A 308 5.31 -36.17 53.96
N ILE A 309 4.22 -36.81 54.38
CA ILE A 309 4.17 -38.26 54.58
C ILE A 309 4.44 -39.01 53.26
N HIS A 310 3.78 -38.63 52.16
CA HIS A 310 4.00 -39.26 50.86
C HIS A 310 5.44 -39.07 50.34
N LEU A 311 6.06 -37.93 50.62
CA LEU A 311 7.46 -37.68 50.28
C LEU A 311 8.41 -38.60 51.06
N ARG A 312 8.20 -38.74 52.38
CA ARG A 312 8.98 -39.66 53.24
C ARG A 312 8.79 -41.14 52.86
N LEU A 313 7.62 -41.50 52.33
CA LEU A 313 7.31 -42.84 51.82
C LEU A 313 7.86 -43.10 50.40
N GLY A 314 8.53 -42.12 49.77
CA GLY A 314 9.04 -42.25 48.40
C GLY A 314 7.96 -42.19 47.31
N GLN A 315 6.71 -41.84 47.65
CA GLN A 315 5.59 -41.72 46.73
C GLN A 315 5.56 -40.32 46.09
N ILE A 316 6.61 -40.00 45.33
CA ILE A 316 6.88 -38.65 44.81
C ILE A 316 5.75 -38.15 43.89
N GLN A 317 5.11 -39.04 43.11
CA GLN A 317 3.99 -38.65 42.24
C GLN A 317 2.79 -38.13 43.05
N ARG A 318 2.47 -38.79 44.18
CA ARG A 318 1.33 -38.39 45.01
C ARG A 318 1.60 -37.08 45.75
N TYR A 319 2.85 -36.87 46.15
CA TYR A 319 3.32 -35.59 46.67
C TYR A 319 3.14 -34.45 45.65
N CYS A 320 3.54 -34.64 44.38
CA CYS A 320 3.36 -33.64 43.34
C CYS A 320 1.88 -33.30 43.09
N GLU A 321 0.98 -34.29 43.09
CA GLU A 321 -0.46 -34.07 42.91
C GLU A 321 -1.07 -33.23 44.04
N LEU A 322 -0.72 -33.54 45.30
CA LEU A 322 -1.17 -32.76 46.46
C LEU A 322 -0.62 -31.33 46.45
N MET A 323 0.63 -31.14 46.03
CA MET A 323 1.21 -29.81 45.89
C MET A 323 0.55 -28.97 44.78
N VAL A 324 0.07 -29.61 43.71
CA VAL A 324 -0.74 -28.95 42.67
C VAL A 324 -2.11 -28.51 43.20
N GLU A 325 -2.78 -29.37 43.99
CA GLU A 325 -4.05 -29.03 44.64
C GLU A 325 -3.91 -27.86 45.62
N LEU A 326 -2.73 -27.73 46.24
CA LEU A 326 -2.36 -26.61 47.11
C LEU A 326 -1.93 -25.34 46.36
N GLY A 327 -1.84 -25.37 45.02
CA GLY A 327 -1.35 -24.25 44.21
C GLY A 327 0.17 -24.01 44.30
N GLU A 328 0.92 -24.91 44.92
CA GLU A 328 2.35 -24.83 45.18
C GLU A 328 3.15 -25.48 44.03
N TRP A 329 3.00 -24.91 42.84
CA TRP A 329 3.53 -25.46 41.59
C TRP A 329 5.06 -25.56 41.57
N ASP A 330 5.79 -24.60 42.13
CA ASP A 330 7.26 -24.60 42.14
C ASP A 330 7.82 -25.78 42.94
N LYS A 331 7.19 -26.09 44.07
CA LYS A 331 7.54 -27.26 44.90
C LYS A 331 7.24 -28.55 44.17
N ALA A 332 6.08 -28.64 43.49
CA ALA A 332 5.74 -29.81 42.70
C ALA A 332 6.72 -30.04 41.53
N LEU A 333 7.06 -28.99 40.79
CA LEU A 333 7.93 -29.04 39.61
C LEU A 333 9.40 -29.31 39.96
N SER A 334 9.88 -28.89 41.12
CA SER A 334 11.24 -29.17 41.58
C SER A 334 11.49 -30.66 41.87
N VAL A 335 10.47 -31.39 42.35
CA VAL A 335 10.59 -32.81 42.74
C VAL A 335 10.10 -33.77 41.63
N ALA A 336 9.27 -33.28 40.70
CA ALA A 336 8.73 -34.08 39.60
C ALA A 336 9.77 -34.82 38.71
N PRO A 337 11.00 -34.33 38.48
CA PRO A 337 12.05 -35.11 37.79
C PRO A 337 12.40 -36.42 38.50
N GLY A 338 12.21 -36.48 39.83
CA GLY A 338 12.39 -37.68 40.65
C GLY A 338 11.36 -38.79 40.39
N VAL A 339 10.21 -38.48 39.75
CA VAL A 339 9.26 -39.49 39.25
C VAL A 339 9.71 -39.97 37.87
N SER A 340 9.80 -39.04 36.92
CA SER A 340 10.37 -39.24 35.58
C SER A 340 10.38 -37.90 34.83
N VAL A 341 11.28 -37.77 33.85
CA VAL A 341 11.28 -36.62 32.93
C VAL A 341 9.98 -36.51 32.12
N LYS A 342 9.32 -37.65 31.83
CA LYS A 342 8.01 -37.68 31.16
C LYS A 342 6.90 -37.10 32.05
N TYR A 343 6.90 -37.41 33.35
CA TYR A 343 5.94 -36.88 34.31
C TYR A 343 6.16 -35.38 34.53
N TRP A 344 7.40 -34.96 34.74
CA TRP A 344 7.76 -33.53 34.82
C TRP A 344 7.22 -32.75 33.62
N ARG A 345 7.42 -33.24 32.39
CA ARG A 345 6.89 -32.57 31.19
C ARG A 345 5.37 -32.43 31.19
N LYS A 346 4.63 -33.49 31.53
CA LYS A 346 3.16 -33.44 31.63
C LYS A 346 2.70 -32.41 32.67
N LEU A 347 3.40 -32.33 33.80
CA LEU A 347 3.10 -31.40 34.87
C LEU A 347 3.43 -29.94 34.47
N THR A 348 4.59 -29.70 33.86
CA THR A 348 5.00 -28.40 33.32
C THR A 348 4.03 -27.93 32.23
N GLN A 349 3.60 -28.83 31.35
CA GLN A 349 2.61 -28.53 30.32
C GLN A 349 1.25 -28.16 30.92
N ARG A 350 0.79 -28.88 31.95
CA ARG A 350 -0.45 -28.53 32.67
C ARG A 350 -0.39 -27.15 33.32
N ARG A 351 0.77 -26.79 33.89
CA ARG A 351 1.00 -25.45 34.46
C ARG A 351 1.02 -24.37 33.38
N ALA A 352 1.70 -24.62 32.26
CA ALA A 352 1.72 -23.71 31.12
C ALA A 352 0.31 -23.48 30.56
N ASP A 353 -0.47 -24.54 30.37
CA ASP A 353 -1.85 -24.46 29.85
C ASP A 353 -2.76 -23.66 30.80
N GLN A 354 -2.62 -23.83 32.12
CA GLN A 354 -3.35 -23.02 33.11
C GLN A 354 -2.96 -21.54 33.04
N LEU A 355 -1.66 -21.23 32.96
CA LEU A 355 -1.19 -19.84 32.92
C LEU A 355 -1.53 -19.14 31.60
N ILE A 356 -1.58 -19.88 30.49
CA ILE A 356 -2.09 -19.39 29.20
C ILE A 356 -3.58 -19.06 29.29
N GLN A 357 -4.38 -19.93 29.92
CA GLN A 357 -5.81 -19.70 30.11
C GLN A 357 -6.08 -18.49 31.03
N ASP A 358 -5.22 -18.29 32.04
CA ASP A 358 -5.26 -17.14 32.94
C ASP A 358 -4.69 -15.84 32.32
N ASP A 359 -4.16 -15.91 31.09
CA ASP A 359 -3.49 -14.82 30.40
C ASP A 359 -2.34 -14.19 31.23
N LYS A 360 -1.42 -15.00 31.75
CA LYS A 360 -0.24 -14.54 32.54
C LYS A 360 1.10 -14.75 31.83
N ASP A 361 2.00 -13.76 31.93
CA ASP A 361 3.37 -13.80 31.37
C ASP A 361 4.23 -14.93 31.95
N ASP A 362 3.90 -15.38 33.17
CA ASP A 362 4.56 -16.50 33.84
C ASP A 362 4.51 -17.80 33.03
N ALA A 363 3.65 -17.91 32.01
CA ALA A 363 3.61 -19.06 31.11
C ALA A 363 4.88 -19.22 30.26
N ILE A 364 5.57 -18.11 29.93
CA ILE A 364 6.67 -18.09 28.94
C ILE A 364 7.80 -19.06 29.31
N PRO A 365 8.36 -19.05 30.54
CA PRO A 365 9.42 -19.98 30.93
C PRO A 365 8.98 -21.45 30.85
N TYR A 366 7.74 -21.75 31.23
CA TYR A 366 7.21 -23.11 31.20
C TYR A 366 7.00 -23.61 29.75
N CYS A 367 6.51 -22.75 28.85
CA CYS A 367 6.37 -23.07 27.43
C CYS A 367 7.72 -23.36 26.75
N ILE A 368 8.74 -22.53 27.05
CA ILE A 368 10.10 -22.74 26.55
C ILE A 368 10.68 -24.05 27.11
N ALA A 369 10.47 -24.34 28.40
CA ALA A 369 10.95 -25.55 29.05
C ALA A 369 10.30 -26.84 28.51
N VAL A 370 9.02 -26.77 28.11
CA VAL A 370 8.32 -27.89 27.44
C VAL A 370 8.80 -28.04 25.99
N GLY A 371 9.26 -26.96 25.37
CA GLY A 371 9.64 -26.91 23.96
C GLY A 371 8.46 -26.81 23.01
N ASP A 372 7.27 -26.44 23.51
CA ASP A 372 6.06 -26.25 22.67
C ASP A 372 6.03 -24.84 22.10
N VAL A 373 6.88 -24.62 21.10
CA VAL A 373 7.01 -23.34 20.37
C VAL A 373 5.68 -22.93 19.75
N ARG A 374 4.88 -23.89 19.25
CA ARG A 374 3.62 -23.62 18.57
C ARG A 374 2.61 -22.98 19.51
N LYS A 375 2.48 -23.48 20.75
CA LYS A 375 1.63 -22.86 21.77
C LYS A 375 2.12 -21.47 22.15
N LEU A 376 3.44 -21.30 22.31
CA LEU A 376 4.01 -20.00 22.70
C LEU A 376 3.81 -18.92 21.62
N VAL A 377 4.01 -19.27 20.34
CA VAL A 377 3.75 -18.38 19.21
C VAL A 377 2.27 -17.99 19.16
N ARG A 378 1.35 -18.95 19.32
CA ARG A 378 -0.10 -18.68 19.38
C ARG A 378 -0.50 -17.81 20.56
N PHE A 379 0.13 -18.00 21.72
CA PHE A 379 -0.09 -17.18 22.91
C PHE A 379 0.25 -15.71 22.66
N PHE A 380 1.43 -15.44 22.07
CA PHE A 380 1.80 -14.07 21.68
C PHE A 380 0.89 -13.50 20.59
N MET A 381 0.49 -14.31 19.61
CA MET A 381 -0.43 -13.89 18.55
C MET A 381 -1.81 -13.52 19.10
N ALA A 382 -2.36 -14.30 20.04
CA ALA A 382 -3.65 -14.03 20.68
C ALA A 382 -3.69 -12.69 21.42
N ARG A 383 -2.53 -12.22 21.90
CA ARG A 383 -2.36 -10.93 22.59
C ARG A 383 -2.02 -9.76 21.67
N GLY A 384 -1.90 -9.99 20.36
CA GLY A 384 -1.39 -9.00 19.42
C GLY A 384 0.10 -8.67 19.59
N GLN A 385 0.86 -9.45 20.37
CA GLN A 385 2.30 -9.31 20.58
C GLN A 385 3.09 -9.98 19.43
N LEU A 386 2.77 -9.57 18.20
CA LEU A 386 3.20 -10.24 16.95
C LEU A 386 4.72 -10.18 16.73
N THR A 387 5.40 -9.13 17.22
CA THR A 387 6.87 -9.03 17.15
C THR A 387 7.58 -10.07 18.02
N GLU A 388 7.02 -10.40 19.19
CA GLU A 388 7.56 -11.43 20.07
C GLU A 388 7.25 -12.83 19.53
N ALA A 389 6.06 -13.02 18.93
CA ALA A 389 5.72 -14.24 18.22
C ALA A 389 6.72 -14.55 17.08
N LEU A 390 7.06 -13.55 16.27
CA LEU A 390 8.03 -13.67 15.17
C LEU A 390 9.42 -14.06 15.69
N LEU A 391 9.87 -13.43 16.78
CA LEU A 391 11.18 -13.72 17.37
C LEU A 391 11.27 -15.16 17.90
N VAL A 392 10.23 -15.61 18.60
CA VAL A 392 10.16 -16.98 19.11
C VAL A 392 10.16 -17.98 17.96
N ALA A 393 9.36 -17.74 16.90
CA ALA A 393 9.33 -18.60 15.73
C ALA A 393 10.72 -18.72 15.06
N GLN A 394 11.42 -17.59 14.90
CA GLN A 394 12.78 -17.61 14.36
C GLN A 394 13.78 -18.35 15.25
N ALA A 395 13.74 -18.11 16.57
CA ALA A 395 14.62 -18.81 17.51
C ALA A 395 14.47 -20.33 17.42
N ALA A 396 13.26 -20.81 17.08
CA ALA A 396 13.02 -22.22 16.81
C ALA A 396 13.67 -22.69 15.51
N CYS A 397 13.55 -21.93 14.41
CA CYS A 397 14.12 -22.28 13.11
C CYS A 397 15.65 -22.44 13.11
N GLU A 398 16.35 -21.66 13.94
CA GLU A 398 17.81 -21.73 14.08
C GLU A 398 18.29 -22.77 15.11
N GLY A 399 17.36 -23.51 15.76
CA GLY A 399 17.69 -24.57 16.72
C GLY A 399 18.02 -24.08 18.13
N ASN A 400 17.78 -22.80 18.45
CA ASN A 400 18.05 -22.23 19.79
C ASN A 400 17.05 -22.70 20.86
N MET A 401 15.91 -23.29 20.45
CA MET A 401 14.95 -23.93 21.35
C MET A 401 15.00 -25.45 21.16
N GLN A 402 15.71 -26.13 22.06
CA GLN A 402 15.81 -27.58 22.05
C GLN A 402 14.52 -28.19 22.61
N THR A 403 13.87 -29.04 21.80
CA THR A 403 12.92 -30.03 22.33
C THR A 403 13.74 -31.14 22.99
N CYS A 404 13.67 -31.28 24.31
CA CYS A 404 14.33 -32.40 25.01
C CYS A 404 13.73 -33.73 24.52
N HIS A 405 14.32 -34.38 23.52
CA HIS A 405 13.95 -35.73 23.09
C HIS A 405 14.90 -36.77 23.69
N VAL A 406 14.33 -37.87 24.18
CA VAL A 406 15.05 -39.12 24.42
C VAL A 406 15.36 -39.73 23.05
N PRO A 407 16.60 -40.15 22.75
CA PRO A 407 16.91 -40.80 21.48
C PRO A 407 16.17 -42.14 21.45
N THR A 408 15.32 -42.35 20.47
CA THR A 408 14.95 -43.72 20.05
C THR A 408 16.04 -44.22 19.12
N PRO A 409 16.59 -45.43 19.35
CA PRO A 409 17.53 -46.02 18.41
C PRO A 409 16.74 -46.50 17.21
N ASP A 410 16.77 -45.74 16.12
CA ASP A 410 17.00 -46.32 14.79
C ASP A 410 17.27 -45.22 13.78
N GLY A 411 18.32 -45.46 12.98
CA GLY A 411 18.84 -44.53 12.00
C GLY A 411 17.87 -44.32 10.84
N ALA A 412 17.37 -43.10 10.72
CA ALA A 412 16.96 -42.53 9.44
C ALA A 412 17.18 -41.01 9.52
N SER A 413 17.92 -40.46 8.56
CA SER A 413 18.24 -39.04 8.40
C SER A 413 17.02 -38.20 7.98
N GLY A 414 15.92 -38.22 8.74
CA GLY A 414 14.62 -37.63 8.36
C GLY A 414 13.79 -36.84 9.40
N PRO A 415 14.14 -36.69 10.70
CA PRO A 415 13.29 -35.95 11.65
C PRO A 415 13.69 -34.49 11.92
N GLU A 416 14.85 -33.99 11.48
CA GLU A 416 15.25 -32.59 11.68
C GLU A 416 14.72 -31.65 10.60
N ASP A 417 14.71 -32.09 9.33
CA ASP A 417 14.21 -31.28 8.22
C ASP A 417 12.69 -31.02 8.34
N ALA A 418 11.90 -32.05 8.69
CA ALA A 418 10.45 -31.89 8.93
C ALA A 418 10.13 -30.91 10.08
N ARG A 419 10.97 -30.88 11.13
CA ARG A 419 10.80 -29.92 12.25
C ARG A 419 11.19 -28.50 11.85
N ARG A 420 12.22 -28.35 11.02
CA ARG A 420 12.65 -27.06 10.48
C ARG A 420 11.61 -26.47 9.54
N GLU A 421 10.98 -27.30 8.72
CA GLU A 421 9.84 -26.93 7.86
C GLU A 421 8.62 -26.48 8.69
N ASP A 422 8.28 -27.20 9.76
CA ASP A 422 7.20 -26.84 10.68
C ASP A 422 7.41 -25.47 11.36
N PHE A 423 8.64 -25.16 11.80
CA PHE A 423 8.96 -23.85 12.39
C PHE A 423 9.01 -22.74 11.35
N THR A 424 9.46 -23.04 10.14
CA THR A 424 9.45 -22.09 9.02
C THR A 424 8.01 -21.72 8.67
N GLY A 425 7.09 -22.69 8.64
CA GLY A 425 5.66 -22.44 8.48
C GLY A 425 5.05 -21.55 9.58
N LEU A 426 5.44 -21.75 10.84
CA LEU A 426 5.01 -20.89 11.95
C LEU A 426 5.54 -19.46 11.84
N LEU A 427 6.80 -19.31 11.42
CA LEU A 427 7.41 -18.01 11.17
C LEU A 427 6.68 -17.25 10.04
N HIS A 428 6.42 -17.90 8.91
CA HIS A 428 5.64 -17.30 7.82
C HIS A 428 4.23 -16.91 8.29
N THR A 429 3.59 -17.75 9.12
CA THR A 429 2.25 -17.45 9.67
C THR A 429 2.27 -16.22 10.58
N ALA A 430 3.23 -16.14 11.51
CA ALA A 430 3.38 -15.00 12.41
C ALA A 430 3.72 -13.71 11.65
N SER A 431 4.60 -13.80 10.64
CA SER A 431 4.93 -12.68 9.76
C SER A 431 3.72 -12.21 8.94
N ALA A 432 2.94 -13.14 8.38
CA ALA A 432 1.74 -12.82 7.61
C ALA A 432 0.68 -12.10 8.47
N GLN A 433 0.50 -12.50 9.73
CA GLN A 433 -0.42 -11.79 10.63
C GLN A 433 0.08 -10.39 11.00
N LEU A 434 1.38 -10.22 11.23
CA LEU A 434 1.98 -8.90 11.45
C LEU A 434 1.84 -8.01 10.22
N ALA A 435 2.05 -8.57 9.03
CA ALA A 435 1.88 -7.87 7.77
C ALA A 435 0.43 -7.42 7.58
N GLU A 436 -0.54 -8.31 7.81
CA GLU A 436 -1.97 -7.99 7.71
C GLU A 436 -2.38 -6.90 8.72
N TRP A 437 -1.87 -6.95 9.96
CA TRP A 437 -2.10 -5.91 10.95
C TRP A 437 -1.58 -4.54 10.48
N HIS A 438 -0.38 -4.48 9.90
CA HIS A 438 0.15 -3.26 9.30
C HIS A 438 -0.65 -2.81 8.06
N PHE A 439 -1.10 -3.76 7.26
CA PHE A 439 -1.86 -3.51 6.04
C PHE A 439 -3.22 -2.89 6.34
N GLN A 440 -3.97 -3.46 7.29
CA GLN A 440 -5.23 -2.90 7.82
C GLN A 440 -5.04 -1.54 8.49
N GLY A 441 -3.83 -1.21 8.93
CA GLY A 441 -3.48 0.13 9.41
C GLY A 441 -3.20 1.15 8.29
N GLY A 442 -3.39 0.80 7.02
CA GLY A 442 -3.05 1.64 5.86
C GLY A 442 -1.54 1.80 5.64
N ARG A 443 -0.72 0.82 6.06
CA ARG A 443 0.75 0.86 5.97
C ARG A 443 1.28 -0.27 5.08
N ALA A 444 0.87 -0.28 3.82
CA ALA A 444 1.21 -1.32 2.84
C ALA A 444 2.72 -1.58 2.69
N VAL A 445 3.54 -0.52 2.68
CA VAL A 445 5.01 -0.65 2.57
C VAL A 445 5.61 -1.40 3.77
N ARG A 446 5.06 -1.23 4.97
CA ARG A 446 5.50 -1.98 6.16
C ARG A 446 5.04 -3.43 6.14
N ALA A 447 3.83 -3.70 5.63
CA ALA A 447 3.36 -5.07 5.39
C ALA A 447 4.31 -5.80 4.42
N ALA A 448 4.69 -5.14 3.32
CA ALA A 448 5.68 -5.66 2.38
C ALA A 448 7.04 -5.94 3.04
N CYS A 449 7.50 -5.07 3.95
CA CYS A 449 8.73 -5.32 4.72
C CYS A 449 8.65 -6.59 5.59
N CYS A 450 7.49 -6.90 6.18
CA CYS A 450 7.31 -8.11 6.98
C CYS A 450 7.42 -9.38 6.12
N HIS A 451 6.85 -9.37 4.92
CA HIS A 451 6.98 -10.47 3.97
C HIS A 451 8.40 -10.63 3.43
N LEU A 452 9.07 -9.53 3.06
CA LEU A 452 10.48 -9.58 2.65
C LEU A 452 11.43 -10.02 3.77
N ALA A 453 11.09 -9.77 5.03
CA ALA A 453 11.90 -10.22 6.16
C ALA A 453 12.01 -11.75 6.26
N VAL A 454 11.06 -12.48 5.67
CA VAL A 454 11.00 -13.94 5.60
C VAL A 454 11.19 -14.46 4.16
N ASP A 455 11.80 -13.68 3.27
CA ASP A 455 12.07 -14.02 1.87
C ASP A 455 10.80 -14.31 1.00
N ASP A 456 9.59 -13.90 1.44
CA ASP A 456 8.36 -14.04 0.64
C ASP A 456 8.15 -12.81 -0.27
N VAL A 457 8.76 -12.85 -1.46
CA VAL A 457 8.72 -11.77 -2.45
C VAL A 457 7.33 -11.58 -3.07
N GLU A 458 6.60 -12.67 -3.34
CA GLU A 458 5.29 -12.59 -3.98
C GLU A 458 4.27 -11.84 -3.10
N LEU A 459 4.16 -12.22 -1.81
CA LEU A 459 3.25 -11.54 -0.89
C LEU A 459 3.68 -10.10 -0.58
N ALA A 460 5.00 -9.83 -0.58
CA ALA A 460 5.50 -8.47 -0.43
C ALA A 460 5.06 -7.57 -1.60
N MET A 461 5.20 -8.06 -2.83
CA MET A 461 4.78 -7.35 -4.03
C MET A 461 3.25 -7.18 -4.09
N ALA A 462 2.49 -8.23 -3.70
CA ALA A 462 1.03 -8.15 -3.61
C ALA A 462 0.58 -7.09 -2.58
N SER A 463 1.28 -6.97 -1.44
CA SER A 463 1.00 -5.94 -0.44
C SER A 463 1.19 -4.52 -1.01
N LEU A 464 2.23 -4.29 -1.82
CA LEU A 464 2.44 -2.99 -2.48
C LEU A 464 1.34 -2.70 -3.51
N LEU A 465 0.93 -3.69 -4.30
CA LEU A 465 -0.13 -3.59 -5.30
C LEU A 465 -1.52 -3.34 -4.68
N ARG A 466 -1.83 -4.00 -3.55
CA ARG A 466 -3.06 -3.76 -2.79
C ARG A 466 -3.04 -2.41 -2.05
N GLY A 467 -1.86 -1.86 -1.80
CA GLY A 467 -1.65 -0.54 -1.22
C GLY A 467 -1.68 0.64 -2.21
N ASN A 468 -1.82 0.36 -3.51
CA ASN A 468 -1.64 1.34 -4.60
C ASN A 468 -0.25 2.02 -4.63
N GLU A 469 0.80 1.35 -4.16
CA GLU A 469 2.19 1.84 -4.20
C GLU A 469 2.88 1.37 -5.51
N LEU A 470 2.27 1.68 -6.66
CA LEU A 470 2.61 1.10 -7.97
C LEU A 470 4.05 1.42 -8.39
N GLU A 471 4.48 2.66 -8.24
CA GLU A 471 5.82 3.11 -8.65
C GLU A 471 6.91 2.45 -7.79
N LEU A 472 6.64 2.27 -6.50
CA LEU A 472 7.55 1.55 -5.59
C LEU A 472 7.58 0.06 -5.89
N ALA A 473 6.43 -0.55 -6.22
CA ALA A 473 6.35 -1.94 -6.66
C ALA A 473 7.20 -2.17 -7.92
N VAL A 474 7.08 -1.33 -8.95
CA VAL A 474 7.92 -1.44 -10.16
C VAL A 474 9.41 -1.25 -9.82
N CYS A 475 9.75 -0.29 -8.97
CA CYS A 475 11.15 -0.06 -8.57
C CYS A 475 11.77 -1.31 -7.91
N VAL A 476 11.08 -1.86 -6.91
CA VAL A 476 11.57 -3.00 -6.12
C VAL A 476 11.53 -4.28 -6.94
N GLY A 477 10.44 -4.52 -7.68
CA GLY A 477 10.26 -5.67 -8.55
C GLY A 477 11.34 -5.77 -9.63
N THR A 478 11.69 -4.65 -10.26
CA THR A 478 12.78 -4.58 -11.26
C THR A 478 14.14 -5.01 -10.66
N VAL A 479 14.39 -4.72 -9.38
CA VAL A 479 15.63 -5.12 -8.69
C VAL A 479 15.57 -6.56 -8.20
N LEU A 480 14.42 -7.01 -7.72
CA LEU A 480 14.18 -8.39 -7.27
C LEU A 480 14.24 -9.40 -8.42
N GLY A 481 13.90 -9.01 -9.65
CA GLY A 481 14.04 -9.82 -10.86
C GLY A 481 12.94 -10.87 -11.01
N GLU A 482 13.27 -12.07 -11.47
CA GLU A 482 12.31 -13.13 -11.85
C GLU A 482 11.30 -13.47 -10.74
N SER A 483 11.76 -13.54 -9.49
CA SER A 483 10.89 -13.81 -8.32
C SER A 483 9.73 -12.82 -8.14
N ALA A 484 9.86 -11.60 -8.66
CA ALA A 484 8.84 -10.55 -8.60
C ALA A 484 8.20 -10.27 -9.96
N ALA A 485 8.59 -10.98 -11.03
CA ALA A 485 8.22 -10.61 -12.40
C ALA A 485 6.70 -10.57 -12.65
N PRO A 486 5.89 -11.57 -12.23
CA PRO A 486 4.43 -11.53 -12.48
C PRO A 486 3.75 -10.31 -11.85
N ALA A 487 4.10 -10.00 -10.59
CA ALA A 487 3.57 -8.83 -9.90
C ALA A 487 4.10 -7.51 -10.48
N THR A 488 5.35 -7.49 -10.96
CA THR A 488 5.95 -6.33 -11.62
C THR A 488 5.25 -6.03 -12.95
N HIS A 489 4.94 -7.05 -13.75
CA HIS A 489 4.20 -6.89 -15.00
C HIS A 489 2.80 -6.32 -14.75
N TYR A 490 2.11 -6.83 -13.71
CA TYR A 490 0.82 -6.29 -13.32
C TYR A 490 0.91 -4.84 -12.82
N ALA A 491 1.94 -4.49 -12.04
CA ALA A 491 2.18 -3.10 -11.62
C ALA A 491 2.43 -2.17 -12.82
N LEU A 492 3.18 -2.62 -13.82
CA LEU A 492 3.44 -1.88 -15.05
C LEU A 492 2.16 -1.65 -15.86
N GLU A 493 1.25 -2.64 -15.92
CA GLU A 493 -0.05 -2.47 -16.58
C GLU A 493 -0.90 -1.41 -15.88
N LEU A 494 -1.00 -1.45 -14.55
CA LEU A 494 -1.74 -0.45 -13.78
C LEU A 494 -1.13 0.96 -13.92
N LEU A 495 0.20 1.04 -13.90
CA LEU A 495 0.92 2.31 -14.10
C LEU A 495 0.72 2.85 -15.52
N ALA A 496 0.66 1.98 -16.53
CA ALA A 496 0.33 2.37 -17.90
C ALA A 496 -1.11 2.89 -18.01
N ARG A 497 -2.08 2.29 -17.29
CA ARG A 497 -3.45 2.82 -17.19
C ARG A 497 -3.48 4.21 -16.55
N LYS A 498 -2.68 4.45 -15.51
CA LYS A 498 -2.50 5.80 -14.92
C LYS A 498 -1.96 6.80 -15.95
N CYS A 499 -1.00 6.39 -16.79
CA CYS A 499 -0.48 7.19 -17.91
C CYS A 499 -1.47 7.44 -19.06
N MET A 500 -2.61 6.73 -19.13
CA MET A 500 -3.62 7.02 -20.16
C MET A 500 -4.49 8.21 -19.77
N MET A 501 -4.60 8.55 -18.46
CA MET A 501 -5.40 9.68 -17.96
C MET A 501 -4.67 11.02 -18.06
N ILE A 502 -3.36 10.99 -17.85
CA ILE A 502 -2.47 12.13 -18.05
C ILE A 502 -1.88 11.91 -19.44
N PRO A 503 -2.04 12.76 -20.46
CA PRO A 503 -1.75 12.47 -21.88
C PRO A 503 -0.28 12.10 -22.16
N MET A 504 0.14 10.92 -21.70
CA MET A 504 1.51 10.42 -21.56
C MET A 504 1.63 9.05 -22.22
N TRP A 505 0.93 8.88 -23.34
CA TRP A 505 0.84 7.63 -24.11
C TRP A 505 2.21 7.08 -24.50
N ASN A 506 3.16 7.96 -24.81
CA ASN A 506 4.54 7.58 -25.12
C ASN A 506 5.24 6.90 -23.94
N LEU A 507 5.05 7.39 -22.72
CA LEU A 507 5.60 6.80 -21.50
C LEU A 507 4.86 5.49 -21.15
N ALA A 508 3.54 5.46 -21.34
CA ALA A 508 2.75 4.23 -21.17
C ALA A 508 3.29 3.10 -22.07
N ALA A 509 3.55 3.40 -23.35
CA ALA A 509 4.11 2.44 -24.29
C ALA A 509 5.51 1.95 -23.85
N ASP A 510 6.36 2.85 -23.34
CA ASP A 510 7.70 2.47 -22.87
C ASP A 510 7.64 1.56 -21.63
N LEU A 511 6.72 1.82 -20.70
CA LEU A 511 6.47 0.95 -19.55
C LEU A 511 6.01 -0.44 -19.99
N LEU A 512 5.04 -0.51 -20.90
CA LEU A 512 4.51 -1.78 -21.39
C LEU A 512 5.56 -2.59 -22.16
N ARG A 513 6.49 -1.93 -22.86
CA ARG A 513 7.62 -2.62 -23.51
C ARG A 513 8.58 -3.29 -22.53
N MET A 514 8.56 -2.94 -21.25
CA MET A 514 9.33 -3.64 -20.22
C MET A 514 8.75 -5.02 -19.86
N ILE A 515 7.49 -5.29 -20.23
CA ILE A 515 6.82 -6.57 -20.00
C ILE A 515 7.20 -7.54 -21.15
N PRO A 516 7.55 -8.80 -20.86
CA PRO A 516 7.67 -9.85 -21.88
C PRO A 516 6.29 -10.19 -22.46
N ASP A 517 6.20 -10.50 -23.76
CA ASP A 517 4.92 -10.79 -24.45
C ASP A 517 3.87 -9.67 -24.33
N ASN A 518 4.31 -8.44 -24.57
CA ASN A 518 3.52 -7.21 -24.37
C ASN A 518 2.52 -6.87 -25.50
N GLU A 519 2.42 -7.68 -26.55
CA GLU A 519 1.62 -7.37 -27.74
C GLU A 519 0.17 -7.00 -27.36
N LEU A 520 -0.49 -7.82 -26.53
CA LEU A 520 -1.86 -7.58 -26.08
C LEU A 520 -2.02 -6.25 -25.34
N GLN A 521 -1.05 -5.89 -24.50
CA GLN A 521 -1.10 -4.66 -23.70
C GLN A 521 -0.87 -3.43 -24.58
N LEU A 522 0.02 -3.54 -25.57
CA LEU A 522 0.25 -2.49 -26.57
C LEU A 522 -0.99 -2.31 -27.48
N VAL A 523 -1.67 -3.39 -27.84
CA VAL A 523 -2.95 -3.34 -28.57
C VAL A 523 -4.00 -2.55 -27.78
N LYS A 524 -4.18 -2.87 -26.49
CA LYS A 524 -5.08 -2.15 -25.60
C LYS A 524 -4.77 -0.65 -25.53
N LEU A 525 -3.48 -0.30 -25.42
CA LEU A 525 -3.03 1.10 -25.41
C LEU A 525 -3.37 1.82 -26.73
N CYS A 526 -3.07 1.21 -27.87
CA CYS A 526 -3.33 1.81 -29.18
C CYS A 526 -4.83 1.90 -29.51
N ALA A 527 -5.65 0.91 -29.10
CA ALA A 527 -7.09 0.93 -29.33
C ALA A 527 -7.78 2.08 -28.59
N PHE A 528 -7.34 2.38 -27.36
CA PHE A 528 -7.92 3.42 -26.52
C PHE A 528 -7.33 4.83 -26.74
N TYR A 529 -6.36 4.97 -27.66
CA TYR A 529 -5.73 6.25 -27.97
C TYR A 529 -6.72 7.22 -28.66
N PRO A 530 -6.99 8.41 -28.10
CA PRO A 530 -7.97 9.36 -28.64
C PRO A 530 -7.40 10.36 -29.66
N GLY A 531 -6.11 10.28 -30.00
CA GLY A 531 -5.46 11.26 -30.88
C GLY A 531 -5.73 11.03 -32.37
N CYS A 532 -5.13 11.87 -33.22
CA CYS A 532 -5.35 11.83 -34.66
C CYS A 532 -4.75 10.58 -35.33
N GLU A 533 -5.16 10.28 -36.57
CA GLU A 533 -4.67 9.10 -37.31
C GLU A 533 -3.14 9.09 -37.48
N GLU A 534 -2.53 10.27 -37.63
CA GLU A 534 -1.07 10.43 -37.77
C GLU A 534 -0.34 10.05 -36.47
N GLU A 535 -0.76 10.62 -35.33
CA GLU A 535 -0.20 10.27 -34.01
C GLU A 535 -0.45 8.81 -33.64
N MET A 536 -1.61 8.27 -34.04
CA MET A 536 -1.93 6.86 -33.85
C MET A 536 -1.01 5.97 -34.69
N SER A 537 -0.71 6.36 -35.93
CA SER A 537 0.25 5.68 -36.79
C SER A 537 1.64 5.67 -36.19
N ASP A 538 2.13 6.82 -35.70
CA ASP A 538 3.43 6.94 -35.04
C ASP A 538 3.52 6.06 -33.78
N LEU A 539 2.46 6.06 -32.95
CA LEU A 539 2.40 5.23 -31.76
C LEU A 539 2.42 3.73 -32.12
N ARG A 540 1.70 3.33 -33.18
CA ARG A 540 1.65 1.95 -33.68
C ARG A 540 2.99 1.48 -34.26
N GLU A 541 3.65 2.33 -35.03
CA GLU A 541 4.99 2.06 -35.55
C GLU A 541 5.96 1.81 -34.38
N LYS A 542 5.90 2.68 -33.37
CA LYS A 542 6.68 2.53 -32.13
C LYS A 542 6.34 1.25 -31.38
N CYS A 543 5.10 0.78 -31.46
CA CYS A 543 4.62 -0.47 -30.85
C CYS A 543 4.81 -1.71 -31.75
N LYS A 544 5.31 -1.56 -32.99
CA LYS A 544 5.47 -2.63 -33.98
C LYS A 544 4.17 -3.40 -34.28
N LEU A 545 3.04 -2.70 -34.30
CA LEU A 545 1.72 -3.27 -34.61
C LEU A 545 1.39 -3.15 -36.11
N PRO A 546 0.53 -4.03 -36.65
CA PRO A 546 0.12 -3.96 -38.06
C PRO A 546 -0.60 -2.65 -38.41
N PRO A 547 -0.52 -2.20 -39.68
CA PRO A 547 -1.19 -1.00 -40.13
C PRO A 547 -2.72 -1.17 -40.11
N VAL A 548 -3.42 -0.07 -39.94
CA VAL A 548 -4.89 -0.04 -39.77
C VAL A 548 -5.62 -0.71 -40.94
N GLY A 549 -5.12 -0.53 -42.17
CA GLY A 549 -5.72 -1.10 -43.38
C GLY A 549 -5.67 -2.63 -43.47
N GLU A 550 -4.68 -3.26 -42.83
CA GLU A 550 -4.54 -4.73 -42.80
C GLU A 550 -5.31 -5.37 -41.64
N CYS A 551 -5.51 -4.63 -40.54
CA CYS A 551 -6.18 -5.12 -39.34
C CYS A 551 -7.61 -5.63 -39.61
N MET A 552 -8.34 -4.99 -40.53
CA MET A 552 -9.70 -5.39 -40.89
C MET A 552 -9.74 -6.78 -41.55
N GLN A 553 -8.82 -7.05 -42.49
CA GLN A 553 -8.71 -8.35 -43.16
C GLN A 553 -8.24 -9.44 -42.20
N LEU A 554 -7.30 -9.12 -41.31
CA LEU A 554 -6.85 -10.03 -40.25
C LEU A 554 -7.98 -10.38 -39.26
N ALA A 555 -8.85 -9.41 -38.94
CA ALA A 555 -10.00 -9.65 -38.08
C ALA A 555 -11.02 -10.59 -38.73
N GLU A 556 -11.35 -10.37 -40.01
CA GLU A 556 -12.32 -11.20 -40.75
C GLU A 556 -11.82 -12.63 -40.96
N THR A 557 -10.53 -12.80 -41.25
CA THR A 557 -9.91 -14.13 -41.38
C THR A 557 -9.91 -14.87 -40.05
N ALA A 558 -9.49 -14.23 -38.96
CA ALA A 558 -9.54 -14.82 -37.61
C ALA A 558 -10.97 -15.18 -37.17
N HIS A 559 -11.96 -14.36 -37.56
CA HIS A 559 -13.37 -14.64 -37.29
C HIS A 559 -13.87 -15.85 -38.08
N ALA A 560 -13.51 -15.96 -39.36
CA ALA A 560 -13.83 -17.12 -40.19
C ALA A 560 -13.19 -18.42 -39.68
N ASP A 561 -12.00 -18.33 -39.07
CA ASP A 561 -11.29 -19.45 -38.45
C ASP A 561 -11.86 -19.82 -37.06
N GLY A 562 -12.87 -19.09 -36.56
CA GLY A 562 -13.50 -19.32 -35.26
C GLY A 562 -12.69 -18.82 -34.06
N ASN A 563 -11.59 -18.08 -34.28
CA ASN A 563 -10.79 -17.50 -33.20
C ASN A 563 -11.32 -16.10 -32.82
N VAL A 564 -12.37 -16.08 -31.99
CA VAL A 564 -13.04 -14.85 -31.56
C VAL A 564 -12.09 -13.90 -30.81
N PHE A 565 -11.14 -14.41 -30.03
CA PHE A 565 -10.22 -13.56 -29.27
C PHE A 565 -9.30 -12.75 -30.19
N GLU A 566 -8.64 -13.41 -31.16
CA GLU A 566 -7.81 -12.72 -32.15
C GLU A 566 -8.65 -11.83 -33.08
N ALA A 567 -9.87 -12.25 -33.45
CA ALA A 567 -10.77 -11.42 -34.24
C ALA A 567 -11.08 -10.10 -33.52
N VAL A 568 -11.52 -10.14 -32.25
CA VAL A 568 -11.80 -8.95 -31.43
C VAL A 568 -10.56 -8.07 -31.30
N LYS A 569 -9.39 -8.67 -31.03
CA LYS A 569 -8.10 -7.97 -30.96
C LYS A 569 -7.80 -7.16 -32.23
N TYR A 570 -7.98 -7.73 -33.42
CA TYR A 570 -7.76 -7.01 -34.68
C TYR A 570 -8.87 -6.03 -35.03
N TYR A 571 -10.14 -6.32 -34.71
CA TYR A 571 -11.24 -5.37 -34.88
C TYR A 571 -11.00 -4.08 -34.08
N LEU A 572 -10.51 -4.17 -32.84
CA LEU A 572 -10.17 -3.01 -32.01
C LEU A 572 -9.11 -2.11 -32.64
N LEU A 573 -8.23 -2.68 -33.46
CA LEU A 573 -7.18 -1.95 -34.15
C LEU A 573 -7.61 -1.40 -35.52
N SER A 574 -8.79 -1.76 -36.00
CA SER A 574 -9.35 -1.33 -37.29
C SER A 574 -9.97 0.07 -37.23
N GLN A 575 -10.46 0.58 -38.37
CA GLN A 575 -11.19 1.85 -38.43
C GLN A 575 -12.58 1.78 -37.76
N GLU A 576 -13.14 0.59 -37.61
CA GLU A 576 -14.50 0.33 -37.11
C GLU A 576 -14.46 -0.64 -35.90
N PRO A 577 -13.92 -0.20 -34.73
CA PRO A 577 -13.82 -1.04 -33.53
C PRO A 577 -15.18 -1.53 -33.01
N GLU A 578 -16.28 -0.84 -33.34
CA GLU A 578 -17.65 -1.22 -32.99
C GLU A 578 -18.07 -2.58 -33.54
N LYS A 579 -17.47 -3.08 -34.65
CA LYS A 579 -17.76 -4.41 -35.19
C LYS A 579 -17.34 -5.54 -34.25
N ALA A 580 -16.42 -5.27 -33.32
CA ALA A 580 -16.02 -6.23 -32.29
C ALA A 580 -17.15 -6.54 -31.29
N LEU A 581 -18.06 -5.58 -31.04
CA LEU A 581 -19.10 -5.68 -30.01
C LEU A 581 -20.01 -6.89 -30.21
N PRO A 582 -20.74 -7.04 -31.34
CA PRO A 582 -21.63 -8.19 -31.52
C PRO A 582 -20.86 -9.52 -31.46
N VAL A 583 -19.71 -9.60 -32.13
CA VAL A 583 -18.88 -10.82 -32.17
C VAL A 583 -18.45 -11.28 -30.78
N GLY A 584 -17.94 -10.36 -29.96
CA GLY A 584 -17.48 -10.68 -28.61
C GLY A 584 -18.61 -10.89 -27.60
N VAL A 585 -19.70 -10.11 -27.69
CA VAL A 585 -20.87 -10.26 -26.81
C VAL A 585 -21.59 -11.57 -27.07
N ASP A 586 -21.78 -11.97 -28.32
CA ASP A 586 -22.41 -13.24 -28.68
C ASP A 586 -21.60 -14.45 -28.17
N PHE A 587 -20.27 -14.41 -28.32
CA PHE A 587 -19.37 -15.42 -27.75
C PHE A 587 -19.55 -15.57 -26.23
N VAL A 588 -19.62 -14.46 -25.50
CA VAL A 588 -19.81 -14.48 -24.04
C VAL A 588 -21.20 -15.01 -23.66
N LYS A 589 -22.24 -14.63 -24.41
CA LYS A 589 -23.61 -15.15 -24.19
C LYS A 589 -23.68 -16.67 -24.40
N GLU A 590 -23.02 -17.18 -25.44
CA GLU A 590 -22.95 -18.62 -25.70
C GLU A 590 -22.26 -19.37 -24.56
N HIS A 591 -21.13 -18.87 -24.06
CA HIS A 591 -20.40 -19.48 -22.95
C HIS A 591 -21.19 -19.45 -21.64
N ILE A 592 -21.84 -18.32 -21.30
CA ILE A 592 -22.63 -18.21 -20.06
C ILE A 592 -23.86 -19.14 -20.08
N SER A 593 -24.37 -19.44 -21.28
CA SER A 593 -25.48 -20.37 -21.50
C SER A 593 -25.06 -21.84 -21.36
N SER A 594 -23.76 -22.13 -21.47
CA SER A 594 -23.20 -23.47 -21.23
C SER A 594 -23.18 -23.84 -19.74
N SER A 595 -23.16 -25.13 -19.42
CA SER A 595 -23.14 -25.62 -18.03
C SER A 595 -21.76 -25.50 -17.37
N ASP A 596 -20.68 -25.59 -18.14
CA ASP A 596 -19.30 -25.81 -17.65
C ASP A 596 -18.31 -24.73 -18.11
N TRP A 597 -18.72 -23.46 -18.06
CA TRP A 597 -17.84 -22.34 -18.38
C TRP A 597 -17.05 -21.84 -17.16
N THR A 598 -15.94 -21.16 -17.43
CA THR A 598 -15.07 -20.54 -16.41
C THR A 598 -14.90 -19.06 -16.67
N LEU A 599 -14.67 -18.28 -15.60
CA LEU A 599 -14.46 -16.85 -15.72
C LEU A 599 -13.25 -16.49 -16.60
N ASP A 600 -12.20 -17.32 -16.58
CA ASP A 600 -10.99 -17.11 -17.39
C ASP A 600 -11.23 -17.31 -18.89
N ALA A 601 -12.32 -17.98 -19.30
CA ALA A 601 -12.69 -18.10 -20.71
C ALA A 601 -13.36 -16.84 -21.27
N ILE A 602 -14.20 -16.16 -20.46
CA ILE A 602 -14.97 -14.99 -20.91
C ILE A 602 -14.28 -13.66 -20.61
N HIS A 603 -13.50 -13.58 -19.53
CA HIS A 603 -12.91 -12.34 -19.05
C HIS A 603 -11.95 -11.69 -20.05
N PRO A 604 -11.06 -12.42 -20.75
CA PRO A 604 -10.14 -11.80 -21.72
C PRO A 604 -10.85 -11.10 -22.88
N VAL A 605 -11.98 -11.66 -23.36
CA VAL A 605 -12.79 -11.04 -24.42
C VAL A 605 -13.50 -9.80 -23.90
N LEU A 606 -14.11 -9.87 -22.71
CA LEU A 606 -14.75 -8.70 -22.08
C LEU A 606 -13.76 -7.57 -21.77
N ASP A 607 -12.55 -7.93 -21.31
CA ASP A 607 -11.49 -6.95 -21.06
C ASP A 607 -11.07 -6.26 -22.36
N LEU A 608 -10.89 -6.98 -23.47
CA LEU A 608 -10.63 -6.39 -24.79
C LEU A 608 -11.75 -5.43 -25.23
N LEU A 609 -13.01 -5.85 -25.16
CA LEU A 609 -14.16 -5.00 -25.52
C LEU A 609 -14.24 -3.72 -24.68
N SER A 610 -13.70 -3.73 -23.45
CA SER A 610 -13.64 -2.53 -22.60
C SER A 610 -12.68 -1.44 -23.10
N TYR A 611 -11.80 -1.76 -24.05
CA TYR A 611 -10.87 -0.80 -24.67
C TYR A 611 -11.44 -0.15 -25.94
N ILE A 612 -12.71 -0.42 -26.28
CA ILE A 612 -13.43 0.38 -27.27
C ILE A 612 -13.58 1.80 -26.72
N GLN A 613 -13.22 2.79 -27.53
CA GLN A 613 -13.28 4.21 -27.14
C GLN A 613 -14.71 4.60 -26.72
N THR A 614 -14.82 5.37 -25.64
CA THR A 614 -16.11 5.77 -25.08
C THR A 614 -16.97 6.51 -26.10
N GLU A 615 -16.38 7.36 -26.95
CA GLU A 615 -17.10 8.10 -28.00
C GLU A 615 -17.76 7.15 -29.02
N LYS A 616 -17.07 6.08 -29.40
CA LYS A 616 -17.57 5.06 -30.32
C LYS A 616 -18.64 4.19 -29.66
N LEU A 617 -18.45 3.85 -28.38
CA LEU A 617 -19.40 3.07 -27.60
C LEU A 617 -20.73 3.84 -27.38
N LEU A 618 -20.69 5.18 -27.33
CA LEU A 618 -21.86 6.03 -27.17
C LEU A 618 -22.66 6.27 -28.46
N LEU A 619 -22.23 5.73 -29.61
CA LEU A 619 -22.96 5.83 -30.87
C LEU A 619 -24.35 5.16 -30.78
N PRO A 620 -25.40 5.73 -31.41
CA PRO A 620 -26.76 5.18 -31.34
C PRO A 620 -26.86 3.75 -31.85
N THR A 621 -26.08 3.39 -32.86
CA THR A 621 -26.00 2.06 -33.48
C THR A 621 -25.54 0.97 -32.51
N CYS A 622 -24.80 1.35 -31.46
CA CYS A 622 -24.20 0.41 -30.51
C CYS A 622 -25.00 0.31 -29.20
N THR A 623 -26.16 0.96 -29.09
CA THR A 623 -26.88 1.10 -27.82
C THR A 623 -27.22 -0.23 -27.16
N GLU A 624 -27.75 -1.19 -27.94
CA GLU A 624 -28.11 -2.53 -27.46
C GLU A 624 -26.87 -3.31 -27.03
N ALA A 625 -25.90 -3.47 -27.92
CA ALA A 625 -24.65 -4.20 -27.64
C ALA A 625 -23.85 -3.58 -26.47
N ARG A 626 -23.85 -2.24 -26.33
CA ARG A 626 -23.29 -1.55 -25.16
C ARG A 626 -24.01 -1.96 -23.88
N ASN A 627 -25.33 -1.96 -23.88
CA ASN A 627 -26.11 -2.32 -22.70
C ASN A 627 -25.82 -3.77 -22.28
N GLU A 628 -25.74 -4.69 -23.24
CA GLU A 628 -25.33 -6.08 -23.01
C GLU A 628 -23.91 -6.15 -22.45
N LEU A 629 -22.95 -5.42 -23.03
CA LEU A 629 -21.57 -5.35 -22.54
C LEU A 629 -21.48 -4.85 -21.09
N LEU A 630 -22.21 -3.80 -20.71
CA LEU A 630 -22.20 -3.29 -19.33
C LEU A 630 -22.75 -4.31 -18.32
N ILE A 631 -23.77 -5.06 -18.70
CA ILE A 631 -24.38 -6.09 -17.84
C ILE A 631 -23.43 -7.29 -17.70
N LEU A 632 -22.86 -7.76 -18.80
CA LEU A 632 -21.92 -8.88 -18.82
C LEU A 632 -20.62 -8.55 -18.08
N SER A 633 -20.07 -7.34 -18.28
CA SER A 633 -18.90 -6.87 -17.54
C SER A 633 -19.19 -6.64 -16.05
N GLY A 634 -20.37 -6.14 -15.69
CA GLY A 634 -20.80 -6.06 -14.29
C GLY A 634 -20.88 -7.44 -13.61
N TYR A 635 -21.44 -8.44 -14.29
CA TYR A 635 -21.52 -9.81 -13.78
C TYR A 635 -20.13 -10.48 -13.68
N ALA A 636 -19.33 -10.41 -14.74
CA ALA A 636 -17.96 -10.93 -14.72
C ALA A 636 -17.10 -10.23 -13.66
N GLY A 637 -17.28 -8.92 -13.48
CA GLY A 637 -16.64 -8.15 -12.44
C GLY A 637 -17.08 -8.58 -11.03
N ALA A 638 -18.36 -8.90 -10.81
CA ALA A 638 -18.85 -9.40 -9.53
C ALA A 638 -18.19 -10.74 -9.17
N LEU A 639 -18.05 -11.63 -10.16
CA LEU A 639 -17.34 -12.90 -10.00
C LEU A 639 -15.84 -12.69 -9.71
N LEU A 640 -15.17 -11.79 -10.44
CA LEU A 640 -13.76 -11.48 -10.20
C LEU A 640 -13.54 -10.83 -8.82
N ALA A 641 -14.46 -9.95 -8.40
CA ALA A 641 -14.49 -9.38 -7.04
C ALA A 641 -14.67 -10.46 -5.97
N ALA A 642 -15.51 -11.47 -6.23
CA ALA A 642 -15.71 -12.60 -5.34
C ALA A 642 -14.45 -13.49 -5.25
N ARG A 643 -13.75 -13.71 -6.38
CA ARG A 643 -12.45 -14.40 -6.43
C ARG A 643 -11.39 -13.69 -5.58
N ARG A 644 -11.35 -12.36 -5.63
CA ARG A 644 -10.43 -11.52 -4.84
C ARG A 644 -10.92 -11.17 -3.43
N GLN A 645 -12.11 -11.61 -3.03
CA GLN A 645 -12.73 -11.31 -1.72
C GLN A 645 -12.91 -9.81 -1.44
N TYR A 646 -13.28 -9.02 -2.45
CA TYR A 646 -13.61 -7.60 -2.29
C TYR A 646 -15.01 -7.43 -1.68
N ALA A 647 -15.10 -7.57 -0.36
CA ALA A 647 -16.38 -7.70 0.32
C ALA A 647 -17.33 -6.50 0.19
N SER A 648 -16.79 -5.26 0.07
CA SER A 648 -17.59 -4.06 -0.17
C SER A 648 -18.16 -3.97 -1.59
N ILE A 649 -17.42 -4.49 -2.57
CA ILE A 649 -17.71 -4.32 -4.00
C ILE A 649 -18.58 -5.45 -4.57
N VAL A 650 -18.46 -6.68 -4.05
CA VAL A 650 -19.25 -7.82 -4.55
C VAL A 650 -20.77 -7.52 -4.52
N PRO A 651 -21.37 -7.10 -3.40
CA PRO A 651 -22.79 -6.75 -3.38
C PRO A 651 -23.15 -5.61 -4.34
N ALA A 652 -22.28 -4.59 -4.42
CA ALA A 652 -22.51 -3.42 -5.24
C ALA A 652 -22.52 -3.76 -6.74
N LEU A 653 -21.65 -4.68 -7.20
CA LEU A 653 -21.63 -5.13 -8.59
C LEU A 653 -22.85 -6.00 -8.95
N TYR A 654 -23.27 -6.91 -8.06
CA TYR A 654 -24.51 -7.67 -8.27
C TYR A 654 -25.74 -6.75 -8.34
N GLU A 655 -25.80 -5.73 -7.48
CA GLU A 655 -26.86 -4.72 -7.51
C GLU A 655 -26.80 -3.87 -8.78
N TYR A 656 -25.62 -3.40 -9.17
CA TYR A 656 -25.38 -2.67 -10.43
C TYR A 656 -25.91 -3.46 -11.63
N THR A 657 -25.52 -4.73 -11.78
CA THR A 657 -25.98 -5.60 -12.87
C THR A 657 -27.50 -5.79 -12.83
N SER A 658 -28.07 -5.97 -11.64
CA SER A 658 -29.52 -6.11 -11.46
C SER A 658 -30.30 -4.84 -11.82
N GLN A 659 -29.76 -3.66 -11.48
CA GLN A 659 -30.36 -2.38 -11.83
C GLN A 659 -30.31 -2.12 -13.34
N LEU A 660 -29.22 -2.50 -14.01
CA LEU A 660 -29.11 -2.40 -15.46
C LEU A 660 -30.10 -3.34 -16.18
N LEU A 661 -30.24 -4.59 -15.73
CA LEU A 661 -31.23 -5.55 -16.24
C LEU A 661 -32.67 -5.05 -16.10
N LYS A 662 -33.00 -4.35 -15.01
CA LYS A 662 -34.35 -3.79 -14.79
C LYS A 662 -34.66 -2.59 -15.68
N ARG A 663 -33.65 -1.75 -15.97
CA ARG A 663 -33.83 -0.47 -16.66
C ARG A 663 -33.73 -0.57 -18.18
N ARG A 664 -33.18 -1.66 -18.70
CA ARG A 664 -32.81 -1.80 -20.12
C ARG A 664 -33.39 -3.09 -20.69
N GLU A 665 -34.05 -3.00 -21.83
CA GLU A 665 -34.49 -4.17 -22.59
C GLU A 665 -33.27 -4.74 -23.33
N VAL A 666 -32.81 -5.93 -22.93
CA VAL A 666 -31.61 -6.60 -23.48
C VAL A 666 -31.76 -8.12 -23.51
N SER A 667 -31.03 -8.78 -24.42
CA SER A 667 -31.11 -10.23 -24.64
C SER A 667 -29.92 -10.98 -24.02
N VAL A 668 -29.82 -11.01 -22.70
CA VAL A 668 -28.72 -11.68 -21.98
C VAL A 668 -29.19 -12.94 -21.23
N PRO A 669 -28.37 -14.01 -21.15
CA PRO A 669 -28.69 -15.27 -20.47
C PRO A 669 -28.52 -15.17 -18.93
N LEU A 670 -29.02 -14.08 -18.34
CA LEU A 670 -28.92 -13.78 -16.92
C LEU A 670 -30.30 -13.35 -16.40
N THR A 671 -30.71 -13.91 -15.26
CA THR A 671 -31.96 -13.56 -14.58
C THR A 671 -31.65 -12.90 -13.24
N ILE A 672 -32.54 -12.00 -12.80
CA ILE A 672 -32.37 -11.28 -11.53
C ILE A 672 -32.41 -12.27 -10.35
N GLU A 673 -33.22 -13.33 -10.45
CA GLU A 673 -33.33 -14.38 -9.44
C GLU A 673 -32.00 -15.13 -9.27
N ARG A 674 -31.33 -15.46 -10.39
CA ARG A 674 -30.01 -16.12 -10.36
C ARG A 674 -28.98 -15.23 -9.70
N LEU A 675 -28.97 -13.93 -10.00
CA LEU A 675 -28.06 -12.98 -9.38
C LEU A 675 -28.29 -12.86 -7.87
N SER A 676 -29.55 -12.82 -7.42
CA SER A 676 -29.85 -12.76 -5.98
C SER A 676 -29.49 -14.06 -5.26
N GLU A 677 -29.75 -15.23 -5.86
CA GLU A 677 -29.37 -16.53 -5.28
C GLU A 677 -27.85 -16.66 -5.12
N GLU A 678 -27.07 -16.28 -6.14
CA GLU A 678 -25.60 -16.32 -6.09
C GLU A 678 -25.05 -15.35 -5.02
N LEU A 679 -25.61 -14.14 -4.92
CA LEU A 679 -25.20 -13.15 -3.92
C LEU A 679 -25.51 -13.59 -2.49
N GLU A 680 -26.72 -14.12 -2.23
CA GLU A 680 -27.11 -14.62 -0.91
C GLU A 680 -26.27 -15.84 -0.50
N ALA A 681 -26.00 -16.76 -1.43
CA ALA A 681 -25.12 -17.89 -1.19
C ALA A 681 -23.68 -17.45 -0.86
N TRP A 682 -23.16 -16.44 -1.58
CA TRP A 682 -21.86 -15.85 -1.29
C TRP A 682 -21.84 -15.23 0.12
N ARG A 683 -22.80 -14.35 0.46
CA ARG A 683 -22.91 -13.72 1.78
C ARG A 683 -22.96 -14.75 2.92
N ALA A 684 -23.77 -15.79 2.78
CA ALA A 684 -23.92 -16.82 3.81
C ALA A 684 -22.64 -17.64 4.04
N CYS A 685 -21.81 -17.81 3.01
CA CYS A 685 -20.59 -18.63 3.08
C CYS A 685 -19.32 -17.83 3.41
N THR A 686 -19.31 -16.51 3.20
CA THR A 686 -18.13 -15.64 3.43
C THR A 686 -18.21 -14.79 4.69
N GLN A 687 -19.36 -14.71 5.37
CA GLN A 687 -19.45 -14.02 6.66
C GLN A 687 -18.49 -14.61 7.70
N PRO A 688 -17.63 -13.80 8.34
CA PRO A 688 -16.72 -14.29 9.36
C PRO A 688 -17.52 -14.77 10.58
N VAL A 689 -17.18 -15.95 11.08
CA VAL A 689 -17.68 -16.48 12.36
C VAL A 689 -16.96 -15.73 13.50
N HIS A 690 -17.32 -14.46 13.73
CA HIS A 690 -16.86 -13.70 14.90
C HIS A 690 -18.03 -13.50 15.88
N PRO A 691 -17.94 -14.01 17.12
CA PRO A 691 -19.00 -13.92 18.13
C PRO A 691 -18.93 -12.59 18.90
N SER A 692 -19.00 -11.45 18.22
CA SER A 692 -18.76 -10.13 18.87
C SER A 692 -19.87 -9.09 18.69
N SER A 693 -21.10 -9.49 18.42
CA SER A 693 -22.27 -8.61 18.63
C SER A 693 -23.50 -9.46 18.95
N GLU A 694 -24.09 -9.27 20.12
CA GLU A 694 -25.26 -10.03 20.62
C GLU A 694 -26.57 -9.79 19.83
N ASP A 695 -26.57 -9.04 18.73
CA ASP A 695 -27.80 -8.55 18.09
C ASP A 695 -28.19 -9.24 16.77
N SER A 696 -27.60 -10.38 16.41
CA SER A 696 -28.03 -11.15 15.23
C SER A 696 -27.81 -12.66 15.43
N PRO A 697 -28.88 -13.50 15.39
CA PRO A 697 -28.69 -14.95 15.45
C PRO A 697 -27.96 -15.42 14.19
N TYR A 698 -26.74 -15.93 14.35
CA TYR A 698 -25.98 -16.58 13.28
C TYR A 698 -26.76 -17.78 12.74
N THR A 699 -27.38 -17.62 11.58
CA THR A 699 -27.99 -18.72 10.82
C THR A 699 -26.93 -19.37 9.93
N PRO A 700 -26.56 -20.63 10.15
CA PRO A 700 -25.59 -21.30 9.29
C PRO A 700 -26.15 -21.45 7.86
N ALA A 701 -25.28 -21.31 6.86
CA ALA A 701 -25.66 -21.41 5.44
C ALA A 701 -26.38 -22.74 5.14
N SER A 702 -27.51 -22.64 4.44
CA SER A 702 -28.33 -23.79 4.05
C SER A 702 -27.61 -24.70 3.06
N GLU A 703 -28.05 -25.95 2.92
CA GLU A 703 -27.41 -26.90 1.99
C GLU A 703 -27.55 -26.44 0.53
N SER A 704 -28.65 -25.77 0.16
CA SER A 704 -28.82 -25.17 -1.17
C SER A 704 -27.84 -24.04 -1.41
N GLN A 705 -27.65 -23.13 -0.43
CA GLN A 705 -26.68 -22.03 -0.51
C GLN A 705 -25.25 -22.56 -0.68
N ARG A 706 -24.86 -23.62 0.06
CA ARG A 706 -23.54 -24.24 -0.07
C ARG A 706 -23.33 -24.87 -1.46
N ARG A 707 -24.36 -25.49 -2.04
CA ARG A 707 -24.27 -26.04 -3.41
C ARG A 707 -24.09 -24.94 -4.47
N VAL A 708 -24.83 -23.84 -4.35
CA VAL A 708 -24.68 -22.67 -5.23
C VAL A 708 -23.29 -22.05 -5.08
N TYR A 709 -22.82 -21.88 -3.84
CA TYR A 709 -21.47 -21.37 -3.58
C TYR A 709 -20.36 -22.28 -4.12
N ALA A 710 -20.51 -23.61 -3.99
CA ALA A 710 -19.58 -24.57 -4.59
C ALA A 710 -19.58 -24.55 -6.13
N ALA A 711 -20.72 -24.27 -6.75
CA ALA A 711 -20.79 -24.04 -8.20
C ALA A 711 -20.11 -22.71 -8.59
N LEU A 712 -20.29 -21.66 -7.80
CA LEU A 712 -19.61 -20.38 -7.98
C LEU A 712 -18.09 -20.54 -7.89
N LEU A 713 -17.57 -21.20 -6.85
CA LEU A 713 -16.13 -21.47 -6.71
C LEU A 713 -15.53 -22.26 -7.90
N ARG A 714 -16.28 -23.21 -8.48
CA ARG A 714 -15.84 -23.94 -9.68
C ARG A 714 -15.65 -23.03 -10.89
N ARG A 715 -16.53 -22.02 -11.07
CA ARG A 715 -16.41 -21.02 -12.15
C ARG A 715 -15.28 -20.03 -11.91
N LEU A 716 -15.04 -19.69 -10.65
CA LEU A 716 -14.05 -18.69 -10.29
C LEU A 716 -12.62 -19.17 -10.52
N GLN A 717 -12.26 -20.45 -10.33
CA GLN A 717 -10.85 -20.88 -10.40
C GLN A 717 -9.93 -20.08 -9.43
N ALA A 718 -8.64 -20.44 -9.34
CA ALA A 718 -7.70 -19.79 -8.42
C ALA A 718 -7.19 -18.46 -8.98
N GLU A 719 -6.99 -17.45 -8.11
CA GLU A 719 -6.34 -16.20 -8.53
C GLU A 719 -4.88 -16.49 -8.95
N PRO A 720 -4.45 -16.05 -10.14
CA PRO A 720 -3.13 -16.37 -10.67
C PRO A 720 -2.00 -15.70 -9.89
N LEU A 721 -2.25 -14.55 -9.27
CA LEU A 721 -1.28 -13.82 -8.45
C LEU A 721 -1.53 -14.07 -6.96
N ARG A 722 -0.58 -14.74 -6.29
CA ARG A 722 -0.64 -15.01 -4.86
C ARG A 722 -0.67 -13.70 -4.06
N GLY A 723 -1.58 -13.61 -3.08
CA GLY A 723 -1.68 -12.46 -2.18
C GLY A 723 -2.55 -11.30 -2.66
N MET A 724 -3.13 -11.38 -3.87
CA MET A 724 -4.11 -10.40 -4.38
C MET A 724 -5.51 -10.54 -3.78
N VAL A 725 -5.70 -11.49 -2.86
CA VAL A 725 -6.95 -11.73 -2.15
C VAL A 725 -7.04 -10.85 -0.91
N GLY A 726 -8.19 -10.20 -0.71
CA GLY A 726 -8.47 -9.29 0.39
C GLY A 726 -8.61 -7.84 -0.07
N PRO A 727 -9.11 -6.93 0.79
CA PRO A 727 -9.38 -5.54 0.43
C PRO A 727 -8.09 -4.78 0.05
N ASP A 728 -8.25 -3.73 -0.75
CA ASP A 728 -7.20 -2.75 -0.99
C ASP A 728 -7.28 -1.63 0.05
N TYR A 729 -6.13 -1.22 0.59
CA TYR A 729 -6.02 -0.12 1.56
C TYR A 729 -4.92 0.84 1.14
N VAL A 730 -5.32 2.02 0.69
CA VAL A 730 -4.38 3.11 0.37
C VAL A 730 -3.82 3.73 1.66
N THR A 731 -2.62 4.28 1.54
CA THR A 731 -2.01 5.08 2.60
C THR A 731 -2.96 6.23 3.01
N GLY A 732 -3.37 6.24 4.28
CA GLY A 732 -4.26 7.27 4.83
C GLY A 732 -5.76 6.91 4.86
N SER A 733 -6.17 5.72 4.40
CA SER A 733 -7.58 5.29 4.39
C SER A 733 -8.26 5.18 5.76
N HIS A 734 -7.48 5.21 6.85
CA HIS A 734 -7.99 5.20 8.23
C HIS A 734 -7.68 6.50 8.99
N LEU A 735 -7.13 7.51 8.30
CA LEU A 735 -6.89 8.81 8.90
C LEU A 735 -8.17 9.65 8.79
N PRO A 736 -8.53 10.39 9.86
CA PRO A 736 -9.63 11.34 9.78
C PRO A 736 -9.28 12.41 8.75
N SER A 737 -10.12 12.53 7.75
CA SER A 737 -10.10 13.60 6.76
C SER A 737 -11.36 14.43 6.95
N HIS A 738 -11.32 15.74 6.70
CA HIS A 738 -12.55 16.55 6.65
C HIS A 738 -13.52 16.10 5.54
N SER A 739 -13.20 15.03 4.80
CA SER A 739 -14.10 14.29 3.91
C SER A 739 -15.17 13.45 4.60
N ASP A 740 -15.25 13.45 5.95
CA ASP A 740 -16.36 12.86 6.74
C ASP A 740 -17.76 13.44 6.37
N ALA A 741 -17.83 14.39 5.42
CA ALA A 741 -19.03 14.92 4.80
C ALA A 741 -19.60 14.03 3.67
N HIS A 742 -18.79 13.18 3.02
CA HIS A 742 -19.24 12.39 1.86
C HIS A 742 -19.72 11.00 2.26
N ILE A 743 -20.84 10.58 1.67
CA ILE A 743 -21.43 9.25 1.82
C ILE A 743 -21.12 8.45 0.55
N SER A 744 -20.60 7.24 0.72
CA SER A 744 -20.32 6.33 -0.39
C SER A 744 -21.62 5.91 -1.07
N CYS A 745 -21.71 6.09 -2.39
CA CYS A 745 -22.88 5.64 -3.15
C CYS A 745 -22.99 4.11 -3.27
N LEU A 746 -21.93 3.35 -2.94
CA LEU A 746 -21.94 1.89 -2.97
C LEU A 746 -22.37 1.29 -1.62
N THR A 747 -21.87 1.83 -0.51
CA THR A 747 -22.09 1.25 0.82
C THR A 747 -23.11 2.02 1.66
N GLY A 748 -23.44 3.27 1.30
CA GLY A 748 -24.29 4.15 2.10
C GLY A 748 -23.64 4.64 3.39
N LEU A 749 -22.36 4.34 3.63
CA LEU A 749 -21.60 4.73 4.80
C LEU A 749 -20.78 6.00 4.54
N LYS A 750 -20.43 6.72 5.61
CA LYS A 750 -19.50 7.85 5.52
C LYS A 750 -18.12 7.37 5.08
N ILE A 751 -17.51 8.09 4.14
CA ILE A 751 -16.18 7.76 3.62
C ILE A 751 -15.12 8.24 4.61
N GLN A 752 -14.31 7.30 5.11
CA GLN A 752 -13.09 7.61 5.85
C GLN A 752 -11.90 7.64 4.89
N GLY A 753 -11.02 8.63 5.04
CA GLY A 753 -9.84 8.80 4.18
C GLY A 753 -10.17 9.39 2.79
N PRO A 754 -9.33 9.12 1.78
CA PRO A 754 -9.44 9.77 0.47
C PRO A 754 -10.74 9.41 -0.27
N VAL A 755 -11.39 10.44 -0.82
CA VAL A 755 -12.62 10.34 -1.61
C VAL A 755 -12.29 10.33 -3.10
N TYR A 756 -13.01 9.50 -3.85
CA TYR A 756 -13.02 9.53 -5.30
C TYR A 756 -14.41 9.99 -5.78
N LEU A 757 -14.45 11.10 -6.51
CA LEU A 757 -15.68 11.63 -7.12
C LEU A 757 -15.90 10.98 -8.48
N LEU A 758 -17.14 10.56 -8.73
CA LEU A 758 -17.56 9.99 -10.01
C LEU A 758 -17.81 11.11 -11.04
N GLU A 759 -18.05 10.73 -12.30
CA GLU A 759 -18.13 11.65 -13.43
C GLU A 759 -19.29 12.67 -13.33
N ASP A 760 -20.27 12.44 -12.47
CA ASP A 760 -21.39 13.35 -12.22
C ASP A 760 -21.04 14.51 -11.27
N GLY A 761 -19.85 14.47 -10.65
CA GLY A 761 -19.37 15.44 -9.67
C GLY A 761 -20.16 15.47 -8.36
N LYS A 762 -21.10 14.54 -8.15
CA LYS A 762 -22.00 14.50 -6.98
C LYS A 762 -21.85 13.20 -6.21
N SER A 763 -21.75 12.10 -6.92
CA SER A 763 -21.61 10.77 -6.34
C SER A 763 -20.15 10.53 -5.98
N ALA A 764 -19.94 9.97 -4.80
CA ALA A 764 -18.62 9.74 -4.24
C ALA A 764 -18.49 8.29 -3.76
N ILE A 765 -17.29 7.73 -3.88
CA ILE A 765 -16.92 6.44 -3.30
C ILE A 765 -15.57 6.59 -2.59
N SER A 766 -15.24 5.66 -1.69
CA SER A 766 -13.90 5.65 -1.11
C SER A 766 -12.86 5.34 -2.20
N LEU A 767 -11.66 5.89 -2.11
CA LEU A 767 -10.59 5.57 -3.07
C LEU A 767 -10.26 4.06 -3.08
N ASN A 768 -10.33 3.40 -1.92
CA ASN A 768 -10.17 1.96 -1.82
C ASN A 768 -11.21 1.22 -2.69
N ASP A 769 -12.49 1.59 -2.55
CA ASP A 769 -13.57 1.00 -3.32
C ASP A 769 -13.43 1.29 -4.82
N ALA A 770 -13.00 2.50 -5.18
CA ALA A 770 -12.74 2.87 -6.57
C ALA A 770 -11.65 1.98 -7.18
N LEU A 771 -10.52 1.80 -6.49
CA LEU A 771 -9.41 0.95 -6.94
C LEU A 771 -9.83 -0.51 -7.07
N MET A 772 -10.53 -1.05 -6.06
CA MET A 772 -11.07 -2.40 -6.10
C MET A 772 -12.03 -2.59 -7.26
N TRP A 773 -12.93 -1.62 -7.50
CA TRP A 773 -13.86 -1.63 -8.63
C TRP A 773 -13.12 -1.60 -9.96
N ALA A 774 -12.19 -0.67 -10.18
CA ALA A 774 -11.47 -0.52 -11.44
C ALA A 774 -10.56 -1.73 -11.78
N LYS A 775 -10.13 -2.49 -10.77
CA LYS A 775 -9.38 -3.75 -10.94
C LYS A 775 -10.24 -4.91 -11.44
N VAL A 776 -11.57 -4.84 -11.31
CA VAL A 776 -12.50 -5.96 -11.63
C VAL A 776 -13.57 -5.61 -12.67
N ASN A 777 -13.98 -4.35 -12.74
CA ASN A 777 -14.94 -3.84 -13.71
C ASN A 777 -14.40 -2.52 -14.30
N PRO A 778 -14.18 -2.44 -15.62
CA PRO A 778 -13.64 -1.24 -16.26
C PRO A 778 -14.64 -0.08 -16.27
N PHE A 779 -15.94 -0.31 -16.19
CA PHE A 779 -16.95 0.74 -16.37
C PHE A 779 -17.39 1.38 -15.06
N SER A 780 -17.79 2.66 -15.13
CA SER A 780 -18.30 3.43 -13.99
C SER A 780 -19.54 2.77 -13.35
N PRO A 781 -19.67 2.81 -12.01
CA PRO A 781 -20.85 2.34 -11.30
C PRO A 781 -22.13 3.11 -11.66
N LEU A 782 -22.03 4.28 -12.33
CA LEU A 782 -23.21 5.01 -12.82
C LEU A 782 -23.84 4.38 -14.08
N GLY A 783 -23.17 3.42 -14.72
CA GLY A 783 -23.70 2.72 -15.90
C GLY A 783 -23.70 3.57 -17.17
N THR A 784 -22.88 4.63 -17.20
CA THR A 784 -22.72 5.56 -18.33
C THR A 784 -21.94 4.96 -19.50
N GLY A 785 -21.14 3.91 -19.25
CA GLY A 785 -20.19 3.35 -20.21
C GLY A 785 -18.84 4.09 -20.24
N ILE A 786 -18.65 5.06 -19.35
CA ILE A 786 -17.35 5.71 -19.11
C ILE A 786 -16.46 4.74 -18.33
N ARG A 787 -15.18 4.67 -18.71
CA ARG A 787 -14.18 3.85 -18.02
C ARG A 787 -13.75 4.52 -16.71
N LEU A 788 -13.81 3.77 -15.60
CA LEU A 788 -13.35 4.23 -14.29
C LEU A 788 -11.83 4.04 -14.17
N ASN A 789 -11.08 5.08 -13.81
CA ASN A 789 -9.62 5.01 -13.65
C ASN A 789 -9.14 5.81 -12.43
N PRO A 790 -9.03 5.16 -11.25
CA PRO A 790 -8.68 5.81 -9.99
C PRO A 790 -7.20 5.67 -9.57
N PHE A 791 -6.32 5.19 -10.46
CA PHE A 791 -4.92 4.86 -10.15
C PHE A 791 -3.95 6.06 -10.07
#